data_AF-A0A1Q2MC78-F1
#
_entry.id   AF-A0A1Q2MC78-F1
#
_cell.length_a   1.000
_cell.length_b   1.000
_cell.length_c   1.000
_cell.angle_alpha   90.00
_cell.angle_beta   90.00
_cell.angle_gamma   90.00
#
_symmetry.space_group_name_H-M   'P 1'
#
loop_
_entity.id
_entity.type
_entity.pdbx_description
1 polymer ?
#
loop_
_entity_poly.entity_id
_entity_poly.type
_entity_poly.pdbx_seq_one_letter_code
_entity_poly.pdbx_strand_id
1 'polypeptide(L)'
;MIMSLYKAEKIQNKNSQTVPDYQLESDGSYRIDGYDRINPFSSFLPGIGGFDGVPLWCLYVNRAQAVASFGVANKDNAIAEFLSATWAYQLTPVQGFRTFCKVNGSFYEPFQNNLTSEISEIKRSMWIEPDRLRLREVNKTAGLQFDVEYFSPVNQPLGSLVRKLKITNIGDQNQSISALDGLAVIVPAGFADFGLKNMRRLNEAYASVKLVGEKAAFYAARVMAHDQAEVVSVNCGNFYTSWVKQDSNLHSIEPFVDPDVIFGSGNDLVTPRNFVCSDSIDRDAQVWENRLPCALTPFDSDLPAGGSIELISMTGHSPNQQILVNHLSGITESGYFERLWHEVRALSDEILLPGFSVSSEPLLDAYNRQNYLDNIARGGVPVLLPSKDGDVPLHVFSRRHGDLERDYNYFELPPQPLSSGPGNYRDICQNRRYDNWFYPQLNEQAIKMFVELIQADGFNPLGIEGYKWKLPASIDAGEFCPVDCDYARAEFSNIFKEAFYPGEILKWLNDNSVVIDNRLEWLKNILGKCEKVLCASGFEGGYWVDHWIYITDMLDAYAAVYPDRIQSLFTGSRDISWYDEGVYVRPRNKKYYLKQGGFIQLDSIEHTPQAIVELPKVSVLAKLCVLMAIKALSFDSECRGIEMEAGRPGWNDSLNGLPALFGSSTCEAAELARMAKWVLDNLEDISDTEFPADTADLIQNALTELSGDEYSWHRSSQIREDYREKIRFNPSMDLKTIKGSVLKNLLEKIYRRAGEAVEKSIDPETGLIHTYFQHEPVDYELEGKPKDYKCLTSEEKVPCKKVLKFKQKTLPLFLEGQVHRLRLINSKEKARQVYRSLRNSPVFDKELEMYKLNECLNSCGDEIGRARTFSRGWFENESIWLHMSYKYLLELVRAGLYEDFYEDARTMLVPFMDPRVYGRSVLENSSFIASSACPDPNARGRGFVARLSGSTAEFIHIWQLLTVGEKPFKLENGQLRFGLTPALPAEWFTNDSRVVNFRGKSTQIPANCFACSLLGNILLVYHNQAGKNTFGEDSAKPVRYLLNENLDVRADEFEGQIAQDIRNRKYSRVDVWLE
;
A
#
# COMPACT_ATOMS: atom_id res chain seq x y z
N MET A 1 -49.09 18.45 29.97
CA MET A 1 -48.66 19.08 31.24
C MET A 1 -47.16 19.33 31.11
N ILE A 2 -46.85 20.47 30.52
CA ILE A 2 -45.51 20.98 30.20
C ILE A 2 -45.27 22.11 31.21
N MET A 3 -44.03 22.23 31.72
CA MET A 3 -43.57 23.14 32.80
C MET A 3 -43.60 22.57 34.24
N SER A 4 -42.67 21.68 34.56
CA SER A 4 -41.84 21.83 35.77
C SER A 4 -40.72 20.81 35.69
N LEU A 5 -39.46 21.27 35.62
CA LEU A 5 -38.18 20.57 35.90
C LEU A 5 -37.03 21.17 35.05
N TYR A 6 -36.99 22.50 34.95
CA TYR A 6 -35.76 23.24 34.65
C TYR A 6 -35.41 24.07 35.87
N LYS A 7 -34.83 23.41 36.88
CA LYS A 7 -33.92 24.08 37.81
C LYS A 7 -32.54 23.54 37.49
N ALA A 8 -31.79 24.34 36.74
CA ALA A 8 -30.37 24.17 36.52
C ALA A 8 -29.66 24.31 37.87
N GLU A 9 -29.45 23.19 38.56
CA GLU A 9 -28.28 23.08 39.41
C GLU A 9 -27.08 22.93 38.50
N LYS A 10 -26.15 23.90 38.59
CA LYS A 10 -24.79 23.76 38.10
C LYS A 10 -24.15 22.57 38.82
N ILE A 11 -24.37 21.37 38.31
CA ILE A 11 -23.44 20.27 38.52
C ILE A 11 -22.19 20.70 37.78
N GLN A 12 -21.23 21.27 38.52
CA GLN A 12 -19.84 21.21 38.11
C GLN A 12 -19.54 19.72 37.97
N ASN A 13 -19.59 19.22 36.72
CA ASN A 13 -19.15 17.89 36.36
C ASN A 13 -17.65 17.82 36.68
N LYS A 14 -17.35 17.39 37.90
CA LYS A 14 -16.06 16.85 38.33
C LYS A 14 -15.93 15.37 37.93
N ASN A 15 -16.65 14.92 36.90
CA ASN A 15 -16.22 13.71 36.19
C ASN A 15 -14.98 14.12 35.42
N SER A 16 -13.83 13.66 35.92
CA SER A 16 -12.57 13.68 35.19
C SER A 16 -12.84 13.11 33.80
N GLN A 17 -13.02 13.96 32.80
CA GLN A 17 -12.88 13.53 31.42
C GLN A 17 -11.47 12.99 31.36
N THR A 18 -11.34 11.66 31.27
CA THR A 18 -10.05 11.01 31.08
C THR A 18 -9.47 11.61 29.81
N VAL A 19 -8.44 12.45 29.98
CA VAL A 19 -7.65 12.95 28.87
C VAL A 19 -7.19 11.70 28.10
N PRO A 20 -7.42 11.62 26.79
CA PRO A 20 -7.00 10.47 26.02
C PRO A 20 -5.49 10.27 26.18
N ASP A 21 -5.13 9.04 26.50
CA ASP A 21 -3.75 8.64 26.75
C ASP A 21 -3.33 7.63 25.68
N TYR A 22 -2.15 7.85 25.12
CA TYR A 22 -1.59 7.07 24.03
C TYR A 22 -0.29 6.45 24.53
N GLN A 23 -0.19 5.13 24.47
CA GLN A 23 0.94 4.41 25.06
C GLN A 23 1.36 3.23 24.18
N LEU A 24 2.66 3.12 23.90
CA LEU A 24 3.25 1.88 23.42
C LEU A 24 3.56 1.00 24.63
N GLU A 25 2.96 -0.19 24.66
CA GLU A 25 3.16 -1.18 25.72
C GLU A 25 4.46 -1.97 25.50
N SER A 26 4.96 -2.63 26.55
CA SER A 26 6.21 -3.40 26.48
C SER A 26 6.17 -4.59 25.51
N ASP A 27 4.97 -5.07 25.18
CA ASP A 27 4.73 -6.14 24.21
C ASP A 27 4.62 -5.62 22.76
N GLY A 28 4.76 -4.31 22.55
CA GLY A 28 4.66 -3.66 21.25
C GLY A 28 3.22 -3.29 20.83
N SER A 29 2.22 -3.56 21.67
CA SER A 29 0.84 -3.12 21.39
C SER A 29 0.66 -1.62 21.65
N TYR A 30 -0.12 -0.95 20.80
CA TYR A 30 -0.36 0.48 20.91
C TYR A 30 -1.73 0.76 21.53
N ARG A 31 -1.75 1.24 22.77
CA ARG A 31 -2.95 1.53 23.56
C ARG A 31 -3.45 2.96 23.35
N ILE A 32 -4.76 3.11 23.19
CA ILE A 32 -5.49 4.37 23.19
C ILE A 32 -6.60 4.32 24.24
N ASP A 33 -6.46 5.08 25.32
CA ASP A 33 -7.51 5.24 26.34
C ASP A 33 -8.53 6.30 25.89
N GLY A 34 -9.81 6.04 26.11
CA GLY A 34 -10.91 6.91 25.66
C GLY A 34 -11.02 7.02 24.14
N TYR A 35 -10.66 5.96 23.40
CA TYR A 35 -10.63 5.93 21.93
C TYR A 35 -11.95 6.35 21.28
N ASP A 36 -13.07 6.14 21.95
CA ASP A 36 -14.43 6.43 21.52
C ASP A 36 -14.81 7.92 21.66
N ARG A 37 -13.99 8.70 22.38
CA ARG A 37 -14.22 10.13 22.68
C ARG A 37 -13.26 11.07 21.96
N ILE A 38 -12.26 10.53 21.27
CA ILE A 38 -11.33 11.31 20.45
C ILE A 38 -11.86 11.50 19.02
N ASN A 39 -11.13 12.32 18.26
CA ASN A 39 -11.41 12.54 16.84
C ASN A 39 -11.54 11.21 16.07
N PRO A 40 -12.48 11.12 15.10
CA PRO A 40 -12.67 9.89 14.35
C PRO A 40 -11.42 9.47 13.56
N PHE A 41 -11.10 8.19 13.55
CA PHE A 41 -10.12 7.63 12.63
C PHE A 41 -10.52 6.21 12.23
N SER A 42 -10.03 5.77 11.08
CA SER A 42 -10.14 4.40 10.59
C SER A 42 -8.77 3.77 10.35
N SER A 43 -8.69 2.45 10.47
CA SER A 43 -7.54 1.63 10.07
C SER A 43 -8.06 0.21 9.74
N PHE A 44 -7.17 -0.76 9.54
CA PHE A 44 -7.53 -2.10 9.09
C PHE A 44 -6.57 -3.18 9.61
N LEU A 45 -7.07 -4.41 9.73
CA LEU A 45 -6.22 -5.60 9.86
C LEU A 45 -5.66 -5.95 8.47
N PRO A 46 -4.40 -6.41 8.36
CA PRO A 46 -3.66 -6.42 7.10
C PRO A 46 -4.21 -7.38 6.02
N GLY A 47 -5.10 -8.31 6.38
CA GLY A 47 -5.70 -9.26 5.44
C GLY A 47 -4.73 -10.34 4.97
N ILE A 48 -3.81 -10.76 5.84
CA ILE A 48 -2.83 -11.82 5.55
C ILE A 48 -3.44 -13.16 5.92
N GLY A 49 -3.73 -13.99 4.92
CA GLY A 49 -4.32 -15.32 5.08
C GLY A 49 -3.32 -16.46 5.29
N GLY A 50 -2.01 -16.19 5.27
CA GLY A 50 -0.98 -17.23 5.20
C GLY A 50 -0.82 -17.82 3.80
N PHE A 51 0.19 -18.67 3.61
CA PHE A 51 0.53 -19.20 2.28
C PHE A 51 -0.49 -20.24 1.78
N ASP A 52 -1.10 -21.01 2.67
CA ASP A 52 -2.10 -22.04 2.31
C ASP A 52 -3.55 -21.60 2.60
N GLY A 53 -3.75 -20.37 3.09
CA GLY A 53 -5.04 -19.90 3.57
C GLY A 53 -5.73 -18.87 2.68
N VAL A 54 -7.02 -18.69 2.92
CA VAL A 54 -7.85 -17.69 2.25
C VAL A 54 -7.85 -16.40 3.06
N PRO A 55 -7.43 -15.25 2.49
CA PRO A 55 -7.40 -13.99 3.22
C PRO A 55 -8.80 -13.38 3.42
N LEU A 56 -8.94 -12.61 4.50
CA LEU A 56 -10.13 -11.80 4.82
C LEU A 56 -9.70 -10.36 5.07
N TRP A 57 -10.32 -9.40 4.39
CA TRP A 57 -10.09 -7.98 4.65
C TRP A 57 -11.00 -7.52 5.80
N CYS A 58 -10.47 -6.70 6.73
CA CYS A 58 -11.22 -6.21 7.90
C CYS A 58 -10.85 -4.75 8.22
N LEU A 59 -11.85 -3.87 8.17
CA LEU A 59 -11.74 -2.42 8.35
C LEU A 59 -12.42 -2.01 9.65
N TYR A 60 -11.77 -1.15 10.43
CA TYR A 60 -12.27 -0.71 11.73
C TYR A 60 -12.16 0.80 11.93
N VAL A 61 -12.97 1.31 12.84
CA VAL A 61 -12.99 2.70 13.29
C VAL A 61 -12.84 2.78 14.81
N ASN A 62 -12.56 3.96 15.35
CA ASN A 62 -12.53 4.19 16.80
C ASN A 62 -13.90 4.48 17.41
N ARG A 63 -14.94 3.74 17.00
CA ARG A 63 -16.32 3.91 17.51
C ARG A 63 -16.89 2.57 17.93
N ALA A 64 -17.66 2.55 19.02
CA ALA A 64 -18.29 1.35 19.55
C ALA A 64 -17.30 0.17 19.60
N GLN A 65 -17.69 -1.03 19.14
CA GLN A 65 -16.82 -2.21 19.09
C GLN A 65 -15.90 -2.26 17.85
N ALA A 66 -15.63 -1.09 17.26
CA ALA A 66 -14.62 -0.80 16.25
C ALA A 66 -14.81 -1.40 14.85
N VAL A 67 -14.98 -2.71 14.69
CA VAL A 67 -15.06 -3.35 13.36
C VAL A 67 -16.28 -2.83 12.60
N ALA A 68 -16.03 -2.13 11.50
CA ALA A 68 -17.04 -1.43 10.71
C ALA A 68 -17.47 -2.25 9.48
N SER A 69 -16.52 -2.92 8.82
CA SER A 69 -16.76 -3.69 7.61
C SER A 69 -15.68 -4.76 7.43
N PHE A 70 -16.05 -5.93 6.91
CA PHE A 70 -15.11 -7.00 6.59
C PHE A 70 -15.71 -7.97 5.56
N GLY A 71 -14.86 -8.72 4.86
CA GLY A 71 -15.29 -9.67 3.82
C GLY A 71 -14.12 -10.37 3.12
N VAL A 72 -14.42 -11.08 2.04
CA VAL A 72 -13.42 -11.72 1.17
C VAL A 72 -13.33 -10.98 -0.16
N ALA A 73 -12.29 -11.23 -0.97
CA ALA A 73 -12.12 -10.65 -2.32
C ALA A 73 -12.09 -9.11 -2.36
N ASN A 74 -13.23 -8.45 -2.32
CA ASN A 74 -13.40 -7.00 -2.51
C ASN A 74 -14.69 -6.53 -1.82
N LYS A 75 -15.05 -5.26 -2.00
CA LYS A 75 -16.27 -4.67 -1.39
C LYS A 75 -17.60 -5.25 -1.89
N ASP A 76 -17.62 -5.94 -3.03
CA ASP A 76 -18.82 -6.64 -3.54
C ASP A 76 -19.02 -8.02 -2.91
N ASN A 77 -18.08 -8.46 -2.06
CA ASN A 77 -18.17 -9.69 -1.29
C ASN A 77 -18.01 -9.42 0.21
N ALA A 78 -18.63 -8.31 0.66
CA ALA A 78 -18.69 -7.92 2.06
C ALA A 78 -19.56 -8.89 2.89
N ILE A 79 -19.11 -9.18 4.11
CA ILE A 79 -19.90 -9.88 5.15
C ILE A 79 -20.55 -8.85 6.07
N ALA A 80 -19.80 -7.80 6.43
CA ALA A 80 -20.34 -6.57 6.99
C ALA A 80 -20.19 -5.45 5.95
N GLU A 81 -21.29 -4.75 5.66
CA GLU A 81 -21.43 -3.78 4.57
C GLU A 81 -20.24 -2.81 4.47
N PHE A 82 -19.74 -2.57 3.25
CA PHE A 82 -18.66 -1.62 3.03
C PHE A 82 -19.18 -0.18 3.08
N LEU A 83 -18.67 0.60 4.03
CA LEU A 83 -19.03 1.99 4.26
C LEU A 83 -17.83 2.91 3.96
N SER A 84 -18.06 4.11 3.45
CA SER A 84 -17.01 5.15 3.47
C SER A 84 -16.76 5.61 4.91
N ALA A 85 -15.60 6.20 5.20
CA ALA A 85 -15.19 6.51 6.57
C ALA A 85 -16.24 7.32 7.36
N THR A 86 -16.85 8.33 6.74
CA THR A 86 -17.86 9.17 7.41
C THR A 86 -19.11 8.38 7.79
N TRP A 87 -19.58 7.49 6.91
CA TRP A 87 -20.70 6.57 7.20
C TRP A 87 -20.29 5.51 8.23
N ALA A 88 -19.07 5.00 8.16
CA ALA A 88 -18.55 4.03 9.13
C ALA A 88 -18.55 4.61 10.55
N TYR A 89 -18.13 5.87 10.74
CA TYR A 89 -18.18 6.53 12.05
C TYR A 89 -19.61 6.66 12.62
N GLN A 90 -20.61 6.77 11.76
CA GLN A 90 -22.02 6.94 12.13
C GLN A 90 -22.72 5.61 12.37
N LEU A 91 -22.45 4.60 11.54
CA LEU A 91 -23.23 3.38 11.46
C LEU A 91 -22.60 2.18 12.18
N THR A 92 -21.29 2.20 12.46
CA THR A 92 -20.63 1.12 13.23
C THR A 92 -21.31 0.86 14.59
N PRO A 93 -21.70 1.87 15.39
CA PRO A 93 -22.42 1.64 16.65
C PRO A 93 -23.80 0.99 16.52
N VAL A 94 -24.39 1.00 15.31
CA VAL A 94 -25.75 0.55 15.06
C VAL A 94 -25.76 -0.80 14.33
N GLN A 95 -24.95 -0.93 13.27
CA GLN A 95 -24.94 -2.07 12.34
C GLN A 95 -23.84 -3.10 12.63
N GLY A 96 -22.77 -2.70 13.33
CA GLY A 96 -21.60 -3.53 13.59
C GLY A 96 -21.80 -4.56 14.71
N PHE A 97 -20.68 -4.99 15.31
CA PHE A 97 -20.71 -5.88 16.47
C PHE A 97 -21.27 -5.15 17.70
N ARG A 98 -22.20 -5.82 18.39
CA ARG A 98 -22.87 -5.31 19.57
C ARG A 98 -23.05 -6.40 20.61
N THR A 99 -23.05 -5.97 21.86
CA THR A 99 -23.28 -6.81 23.03
C THR A 99 -24.35 -6.13 23.86
N PHE A 100 -25.46 -6.80 24.09
CA PHE A 100 -26.54 -6.36 24.95
C PHE A 100 -26.55 -7.23 26.20
N CYS A 101 -26.72 -6.66 27.38
CA CYS A 101 -26.82 -7.45 28.59
C CYS A 101 -27.90 -6.93 29.54
N LYS A 102 -28.48 -7.85 30.31
CA LYS A 102 -29.24 -7.58 31.51
C LYS A 102 -28.41 -8.06 32.69
N VAL A 103 -27.99 -7.12 33.52
CA VAL A 103 -27.23 -7.39 34.75
C VAL A 103 -28.21 -7.33 35.91
N ASN A 104 -28.50 -8.47 36.54
CA ASN A 104 -29.53 -8.59 37.56
C ASN A 104 -30.87 -7.97 37.13
N GLY A 105 -31.25 -8.18 35.86
CA GLY A 105 -32.47 -7.63 35.25
C GLY A 105 -32.36 -6.20 34.69
N SER A 106 -31.28 -5.47 34.95
CA SER A 106 -31.08 -4.10 34.45
C SER A 106 -30.32 -4.07 33.13
N PHE A 107 -30.86 -3.39 32.12
CA PHE A 107 -30.26 -3.31 30.80
C PHE A 107 -28.96 -2.49 30.78
N TYR A 108 -27.95 -3.00 30.10
CA TYR A 108 -26.68 -2.34 29.83
C TYR A 108 -26.14 -2.73 28.45
N GLU A 109 -25.53 -1.77 27.75
CA GLU A 109 -24.88 -1.98 26.46
C GLU A 109 -23.44 -1.43 26.52
N PRO A 110 -22.42 -2.30 26.66
CA PRO A 110 -21.03 -1.87 26.67
C PRO A 110 -20.60 -1.23 25.33
N PHE A 111 -19.59 -0.37 25.39
CA PHE A 111 -18.98 0.35 24.27
C PHE A 111 -19.85 1.42 23.59
N GLN A 112 -21.08 1.66 24.06
CA GLN A 112 -21.95 2.72 23.52
C GLN A 112 -21.76 4.09 24.18
N ASN A 113 -21.93 5.15 23.39
CA ASN A 113 -21.99 6.54 23.86
C ASN A 113 -23.46 6.99 23.99
N ASN A 114 -24.15 6.48 25.01
CA ASN A 114 -25.54 6.80 25.33
C ASN A 114 -25.64 7.58 26.67
N LEU A 115 -26.84 8.05 27.03
CA LEU A 115 -27.05 8.82 28.27
C LEU A 115 -26.63 8.06 29.53
N THR A 116 -26.77 6.73 29.57
CA THR A 116 -26.36 5.91 30.72
C THR A 116 -24.83 5.86 30.86
N SER A 117 -24.09 5.95 29.75
CA SER A 117 -22.63 6.02 29.76
C SER A 117 -22.07 7.32 30.35
N GLU A 118 -22.82 8.43 30.31
CA GLU A 118 -22.38 9.72 30.86
C GLU A 118 -22.42 9.78 32.39
N ILE A 119 -23.31 8.99 32.99
CA ILE A 119 -23.51 8.93 34.45
C ILE A 119 -22.81 7.74 35.12
N SER A 120 -22.24 6.82 34.33
CA SER A 120 -21.53 5.63 34.83
C SER A 120 -20.01 5.86 34.89
N GLU A 121 -19.34 5.20 35.84
CA GLU A 121 -17.87 5.21 35.92
C GLU A 121 -17.28 4.18 34.95
N ILE A 122 -17.09 4.61 33.69
CA ILE A 122 -16.61 3.79 32.58
C ILE A 122 -15.22 4.22 32.13
N LYS A 123 -14.31 3.25 31.98
CA LYS A 123 -13.04 3.41 31.26
C LYS A 123 -13.01 2.49 30.04
N ARG A 124 -12.70 3.05 28.86
CA ARG A 124 -12.53 2.32 27.61
C ARG A 124 -11.12 2.44 27.07
N SER A 125 -10.60 1.36 26.52
CA SER A 125 -9.26 1.31 25.94
C SER A 125 -9.27 0.45 24.67
N MET A 126 -8.47 0.83 23.69
CA MET A 126 -8.24 0.10 22.44
C MET A 126 -6.75 -0.23 22.33
N TRP A 127 -6.41 -1.46 21.92
CA TRP A 127 -5.03 -1.86 21.58
C TRP A 127 -4.98 -2.25 20.12
N ILE A 128 -4.07 -1.60 19.39
CA ILE A 128 -3.78 -1.87 17.99
C ILE A 128 -2.48 -2.66 17.92
N GLU A 129 -2.50 -3.75 17.17
CA GLU A 129 -1.38 -4.64 16.96
C GLU A 129 -1.29 -5.05 15.48
N PRO A 130 -0.15 -5.58 15.00
CA PRO A 130 0.01 -5.97 13.61
C PRO A 130 -1.05 -6.93 13.07
N ASP A 131 -1.58 -7.81 13.92
CA ASP A 131 -2.42 -8.94 13.52
C ASP A 131 -3.77 -9.04 14.23
N ARG A 132 -4.04 -8.12 15.18
CA ARG A 132 -5.28 -8.13 15.97
C ARG A 132 -5.67 -6.75 16.47
N LEU A 133 -6.93 -6.64 16.88
CA LEU A 133 -7.50 -5.48 17.56
C LEU A 133 -8.13 -5.93 18.88
N ARG A 134 -7.80 -5.27 19.98
CA ARG A 134 -8.43 -5.51 21.29
C ARG A 134 -9.13 -4.27 21.82
N LEU A 135 -10.27 -4.46 22.47
CA LEU A 135 -11.03 -3.43 23.16
C LEU A 135 -11.29 -3.88 24.58
N ARG A 136 -11.27 -2.93 25.52
CA ARG A 136 -11.68 -3.16 26.89
C ARG A 136 -12.63 -2.07 27.34
N GLU A 137 -13.68 -2.45 28.04
CA GLU A 137 -14.47 -1.56 28.86
C GLU A 137 -14.49 -2.06 30.30
N VAL A 138 -14.15 -1.18 31.23
CA VAL A 138 -14.33 -1.40 32.67
C VAL A 138 -15.45 -0.50 33.14
N ASN A 139 -16.58 -1.07 33.55
CA ASN A 139 -17.70 -0.35 34.14
C ASN A 139 -17.79 -0.68 35.64
N LYS A 140 -17.30 0.24 36.47
CA LYS A 140 -17.32 0.08 37.93
C LYS A 140 -18.73 0.22 38.51
N THR A 141 -19.61 0.98 37.86
CA THR A 141 -21.01 1.14 38.28
C THR A 141 -21.78 -0.17 38.11
N ALA A 142 -21.55 -0.89 37.02
CA ALA A 142 -22.15 -2.21 36.78
C ALA A 142 -21.38 -3.35 37.48
N GLY A 143 -20.14 -3.12 37.91
CA GLY A 143 -19.27 -4.18 38.46
C GLY A 143 -18.78 -5.18 37.41
N LEU A 144 -18.65 -4.75 36.15
CA LEU A 144 -18.29 -5.63 35.03
C LEU A 144 -17.12 -5.09 34.21
N GLN A 145 -16.34 -6.02 33.66
CA GLN A 145 -15.35 -5.77 32.61
C GLN A 145 -15.71 -6.57 31.36
N PHE A 146 -15.60 -5.92 30.20
CA PHE A 146 -15.79 -6.50 28.87
C PHE A 146 -14.48 -6.41 28.10
N ASP A 147 -13.99 -7.55 27.62
CA ASP A 147 -12.83 -7.65 26.73
C ASP A 147 -13.27 -8.20 25.39
N VAL A 148 -12.95 -7.50 24.29
CA VAL A 148 -13.20 -7.94 22.93
C VAL A 148 -11.87 -8.06 22.18
N GLU A 149 -11.65 -9.18 21.49
CA GLU A 149 -10.49 -9.38 20.61
C GLU A 149 -10.95 -9.82 19.22
N TYR A 150 -10.33 -9.26 18.18
CA TYR A 150 -10.53 -9.60 16.78
C TYR A 150 -9.22 -10.04 16.13
N PHE A 151 -9.21 -11.18 15.45
CA PHE A 151 -8.10 -11.60 14.58
C PHE A 151 -8.60 -12.46 13.41
N SER A 152 -7.88 -12.44 12.30
CA SER A 152 -8.14 -13.32 11.15
C SER A 152 -7.21 -14.53 11.24
N PRO A 153 -7.72 -15.76 11.31
CA PRO A 153 -6.89 -16.96 11.23
C PRO A 153 -6.08 -17.02 9.93
N VAL A 154 -4.91 -17.66 9.99
CA VAL A 154 -4.03 -17.91 8.84
C VAL A 154 -4.03 -19.40 8.48
N ASN A 155 -3.65 -19.71 7.24
CA ASN A 155 -3.59 -21.07 6.70
C ASN A 155 -4.92 -21.85 6.85
N GLN A 156 -6.05 -21.13 6.81
CA GLN A 156 -7.39 -21.73 6.88
C GLN A 156 -8.02 -21.82 5.48
N PRO A 157 -8.81 -22.88 5.21
CA PRO A 157 -9.47 -23.06 3.92
C PRO A 157 -10.58 -22.02 3.69
N LEU A 158 -11.04 -21.35 4.75
CA LEU A 158 -12.09 -20.32 4.72
C LEU A 158 -11.56 -19.00 5.27
N GLY A 159 -11.80 -17.91 4.54
CA GLY A 159 -11.55 -16.56 5.04
C GLY A 159 -12.55 -16.24 6.14
N SER A 160 -12.05 -16.01 7.36
CA SER A 160 -12.88 -15.80 8.55
C SER A 160 -12.27 -14.79 9.51
N LEU A 161 -13.14 -14.16 10.30
CA LEU A 161 -12.81 -13.30 11.42
C LEU A 161 -13.23 -14.03 12.70
N VAL A 162 -12.28 -14.20 13.62
CA VAL A 162 -12.56 -14.69 14.97
C VAL A 162 -12.74 -13.49 15.88
N ARG A 163 -13.83 -13.52 16.66
CA ARG A 163 -14.11 -12.57 17.72
C ARG A 163 -14.20 -13.31 19.05
N LYS A 164 -13.43 -12.89 20.06
CA LYS A 164 -13.56 -13.35 21.44
C LYS A 164 -14.19 -12.24 22.29
N LEU A 165 -15.27 -12.53 22.99
CA LEU A 165 -15.85 -11.67 24.04
C LEU A 165 -15.66 -12.35 25.39
N LYS A 166 -15.04 -11.67 26.34
CA LYS A 166 -14.98 -12.10 27.74
C LYS A 166 -15.67 -11.09 28.63
N ILE A 167 -16.60 -11.56 29.46
CA ILE A 167 -17.27 -10.77 30.49
C ILE A 167 -16.77 -11.25 31.84
N THR A 168 -16.24 -10.33 32.66
CA THR A 168 -15.70 -10.63 33.98
C THR A 168 -16.46 -9.84 35.04
N ASN A 169 -16.91 -10.51 36.10
CA ASN A 169 -17.45 -9.87 37.28
C ASN A 169 -16.31 -9.33 38.15
N ILE A 170 -16.17 -8.01 38.19
CA ILE A 170 -15.15 -7.31 38.98
C ILE A 170 -15.72 -6.73 40.28
N GLY A 171 -17.00 -6.97 40.55
CA GLY A 171 -17.65 -6.67 41.82
C GLY A 171 -17.35 -7.71 42.90
N ASP A 172 -17.92 -7.47 44.08
CA ASP A 172 -17.81 -8.32 45.26
C ASP A 172 -19.00 -9.28 45.44
N GLN A 173 -20.09 -9.07 44.70
CA GLN A 173 -21.30 -9.89 44.72
C GLN A 173 -21.42 -10.73 43.44
N ASN A 174 -22.10 -11.87 43.54
CA ASN A 174 -22.47 -12.65 42.36
C ASN A 174 -23.42 -11.83 41.47
N GLN A 175 -23.27 -11.95 40.15
CA GLN A 175 -24.10 -11.25 39.18
C GLN A 175 -24.72 -12.23 38.20
N SER A 176 -26.03 -12.13 37.99
CA SER A 176 -26.74 -12.85 36.95
C SER A 176 -26.73 -12.04 35.67
N ILE A 177 -26.24 -12.64 34.59
CA ILE A 177 -26.07 -12.02 33.28
C ILE A 177 -26.91 -12.78 32.26
N SER A 178 -27.79 -12.06 31.57
CA SER A 178 -28.42 -12.52 30.32
C SER A 178 -27.96 -11.61 29.19
N ALA A 179 -27.42 -12.16 28.12
CA ALA A 179 -26.78 -11.37 27.07
C ALA A 179 -27.09 -11.84 25.65
N LEU A 180 -27.00 -10.90 24.71
CA LEU A 180 -26.99 -11.12 23.27
C LEU A 180 -25.74 -10.51 22.69
N ASP A 181 -25.02 -11.24 21.84
CA ASP A 181 -23.78 -10.77 21.27
C ASP A 181 -23.59 -11.19 19.81
N GLY A 182 -23.09 -10.27 18.97
CA GLY A 182 -22.79 -10.54 17.57
C GLY A 182 -23.08 -9.36 16.65
N LEU A 183 -23.39 -9.62 15.39
CA LEU A 183 -23.61 -8.60 14.37
C LEU A 183 -25.07 -8.19 14.29
N ALA A 184 -25.34 -6.88 14.35
CA ALA A 184 -26.68 -6.35 14.16
C ALA A 184 -27.17 -6.46 12.70
N VAL A 185 -26.24 -6.43 11.74
CA VAL A 185 -26.51 -6.68 10.32
C VAL A 185 -25.41 -7.59 9.75
N ILE A 186 -25.81 -8.63 9.02
CA ILE A 186 -24.91 -9.44 8.22
C ILE A 186 -25.40 -9.47 6.77
N VAL A 187 -24.48 -9.27 5.83
CA VAL A 187 -24.77 -9.25 4.40
C VAL A 187 -24.84 -10.70 3.89
N PRO A 188 -25.93 -11.14 3.24
CA PRO A 188 -25.96 -12.42 2.55
C PRO A 188 -24.98 -12.47 1.37
N ALA A 189 -24.35 -13.63 1.12
CA ALA A 189 -23.51 -13.79 -0.07
C ALA A 189 -24.32 -13.58 -1.36
N GLY A 190 -23.69 -12.99 -2.37
CA GLY A 190 -24.34 -12.64 -3.65
C GLY A 190 -24.87 -11.20 -3.70
N PHE A 191 -24.76 -10.41 -2.63
CA PHE A 191 -25.12 -8.99 -2.63
C PHE A 191 -23.89 -8.12 -2.90
N ALA A 192 -23.91 -7.37 -4.00
CA ALA A 192 -22.85 -6.44 -4.37
C ALA A 192 -23.02 -5.06 -3.69
N ASP A 193 -21.93 -4.29 -3.60
CA ASP A 193 -21.88 -2.98 -2.91
C ASP A 193 -22.90 -2.00 -3.49
N PHE A 194 -22.99 -1.96 -4.82
CA PHE A 194 -23.96 -1.11 -5.53
C PHE A 194 -25.40 -1.44 -5.13
N GLY A 195 -25.74 -2.73 -5.03
CA GLY A 195 -27.08 -3.19 -4.70
C GLY A 195 -27.47 -2.81 -3.27
N LEU A 196 -26.56 -2.97 -2.31
CA LEU A 196 -26.78 -2.60 -0.90
C LEU A 196 -27.06 -1.10 -0.73
N LYS A 197 -26.38 -0.25 -1.51
CA LYS A 197 -26.48 1.21 -1.40
C LYS A 197 -27.65 1.81 -2.18
N ASN A 198 -27.96 1.27 -3.36
CA ASN A 198 -28.93 1.88 -4.28
C ASN A 198 -30.26 1.11 -4.37
N MET A 199 -30.28 -0.17 -4.01
CA MET A 199 -31.43 -1.07 -4.21
C MET A 199 -31.68 -1.98 -3.00
N ARG A 200 -31.34 -1.51 -1.78
CA ARG A 200 -31.36 -2.29 -0.54
C ARG A 200 -32.66 -3.06 -0.33
N ARG A 201 -33.81 -2.40 -0.49
CA ARG A 201 -35.13 -3.00 -0.28
C ARG A 201 -35.45 -4.11 -1.28
N LEU A 202 -34.95 -4.03 -2.51
CA LEU A 202 -35.09 -5.11 -3.49
C LEU A 202 -34.17 -6.27 -3.12
N ASN A 203 -32.91 -5.98 -2.75
CA ASN A 203 -31.96 -7.01 -2.34
C ASN A 203 -32.46 -7.79 -1.11
N GLU A 204 -33.11 -7.15 -0.15
CA GLU A 204 -33.75 -7.83 0.98
C GLU A 204 -34.63 -9.01 0.55
N ALA A 205 -35.38 -8.89 -0.54
CA ALA A 205 -36.25 -9.97 -1.05
C ALA A 205 -35.47 -11.22 -1.50
N TYR A 206 -34.18 -11.09 -1.82
CA TYR A 206 -33.32 -12.21 -2.19
C TYR A 206 -32.63 -12.86 -1.00
N ALA A 207 -32.63 -12.21 0.17
CA ALA A 207 -31.94 -12.69 1.37
C ALA A 207 -32.58 -13.97 1.90
N SER A 208 -31.74 -14.96 2.19
CA SER A 208 -32.13 -16.23 2.79
C SER A 208 -31.09 -16.66 3.81
N VAL A 209 -31.56 -17.16 4.95
CA VAL A 209 -30.73 -17.72 6.01
C VAL A 209 -31.17 -19.14 6.28
N LYS A 210 -30.21 -20.02 6.54
CA LYS A 210 -30.49 -21.39 6.96
C LYS A 210 -29.43 -21.90 7.93
N LEU A 211 -29.81 -22.84 8.78
CA LEU A 211 -28.89 -23.51 9.70
C LEU A 211 -28.16 -24.65 8.99
N VAL A 212 -26.86 -24.77 9.27
CA VAL A 212 -25.94 -25.76 8.73
C VAL A 212 -25.16 -26.35 9.90
N GLY A 213 -24.89 -27.66 9.89
CA GLY A 213 -24.15 -28.32 10.99
C GLY A 213 -24.82 -28.12 12.36
N GLU A 214 -26.15 -28.25 12.39
CA GLU A 214 -27.06 -28.00 13.53
C GLU A 214 -27.22 -26.54 13.98
N LYS A 215 -26.15 -25.74 14.08
CA LYS A 215 -26.21 -24.41 14.73
C LYS A 215 -25.51 -23.26 14.02
N ALA A 216 -24.81 -23.48 12.91
CA ALA A 216 -24.17 -22.40 12.16
C ALA A 216 -25.17 -21.75 11.20
N ALA A 217 -25.31 -20.43 11.25
CA ALA A 217 -26.16 -19.70 10.31
C ALA A 217 -25.40 -19.44 9.00
N PHE A 218 -26.04 -19.77 7.88
CA PHE A 218 -25.52 -19.61 6.52
C PHE A 218 -26.40 -18.63 5.74
N TYR A 219 -25.80 -17.54 5.28
CA TYR A 219 -26.44 -16.36 4.73
C TYR A 219 -26.11 -16.24 3.25
N ALA A 220 -27.11 -16.38 2.38
CA ALA A 220 -26.94 -16.33 0.94
C ALA A 220 -28.18 -15.78 0.24
N ALA A 221 -27.98 -15.17 -0.92
CA ALA A 221 -29.05 -15.00 -1.88
C ALA A 221 -29.49 -16.37 -2.41
N ARG A 222 -30.78 -16.57 -2.74
CA ARG A 222 -31.22 -17.83 -3.38
C ARG A 222 -30.73 -17.94 -4.82
N VAL A 223 -30.70 -16.81 -5.51
CA VAL A 223 -30.21 -16.61 -6.88
C VAL A 223 -29.50 -15.27 -6.93
N MET A 224 -28.64 -15.06 -7.93
CA MET A 224 -27.99 -13.79 -8.15
C MET A 224 -29.05 -12.67 -8.33
N ALA A 225 -28.84 -11.54 -7.68
CA ALA A 225 -29.72 -10.37 -7.77
C ALA A 225 -29.31 -9.50 -8.97
N HIS A 226 -29.51 -10.02 -10.19
CA HIS A 226 -29.15 -9.35 -11.45
C HIS A 226 -30.32 -9.34 -12.45
N ASP A 227 -30.34 -8.33 -13.31
CA ASP A 227 -31.36 -8.17 -14.35
C ASP A 227 -30.87 -8.80 -15.67
N GLN A 228 -30.91 -10.13 -15.75
CA GLN A 228 -30.59 -10.92 -16.95
C GLN A 228 -31.58 -12.08 -17.14
N ALA A 229 -31.70 -12.57 -18.38
CA ALA A 229 -32.59 -13.70 -18.70
C ALA A 229 -32.14 -15.03 -18.06
N GLU A 230 -30.84 -15.19 -17.80
CA GLU A 230 -30.29 -16.38 -17.15
C GLU A 230 -30.36 -16.25 -15.62
N VAL A 231 -31.02 -17.22 -14.99
CA VAL A 231 -31.07 -17.35 -13.53
C VAL A 231 -29.86 -18.14 -13.06
N VAL A 232 -29.00 -17.49 -12.26
CA VAL A 232 -27.78 -18.10 -11.72
C VAL A 232 -27.99 -18.40 -10.23
N SER A 233 -27.81 -19.67 -9.83
CA SER A 233 -27.88 -20.09 -8.43
C SER A 233 -26.65 -19.62 -7.65
N VAL A 234 -26.85 -19.16 -6.41
CA VAL A 234 -25.75 -18.81 -5.49
C VAL A 234 -25.51 -20.00 -4.56
N ASN A 235 -24.36 -20.66 -4.74
CA ASN A 235 -23.98 -21.85 -3.96
C ASN A 235 -23.09 -21.51 -2.75
N CYS A 236 -22.42 -20.37 -2.78
CA CYS A 236 -21.61 -19.85 -1.68
C CYS A 236 -22.46 -19.16 -0.61
N GLY A 237 -21.87 -18.89 0.55
CA GLY A 237 -22.56 -18.22 1.64
C GLY A 237 -21.62 -17.61 2.64
N ASN A 238 -22.05 -16.49 3.21
CA ASN A 238 -21.46 -15.95 4.41
C ASN A 238 -21.96 -16.78 5.59
N PHE A 239 -21.18 -16.91 6.66
CA PHE A 239 -21.58 -17.72 7.81
C PHE A 239 -21.27 -17.04 9.12
N TYR A 240 -22.04 -17.39 10.16
CA TYR A 240 -21.80 -17.02 11.54
C TYR A 240 -22.02 -18.23 12.44
N THR A 241 -21.07 -18.48 13.33
CA THR A 241 -21.16 -19.52 14.36
C THR A 241 -20.51 -19.01 15.65
N SER A 242 -20.98 -19.52 16.78
CA SER A 242 -20.52 -19.09 18.10
C SER A 242 -20.52 -20.23 19.10
N TRP A 243 -19.61 -20.15 20.06
CA TRP A 243 -19.45 -21.12 21.13
C TRP A 243 -19.24 -20.40 22.46
N VAL A 244 -19.95 -20.85 23.50
CA VAL A 244 -19.60 -20.50 24.87
C VAL A 244 -18.56 -21.50 25.36
N LYS A 245 -17.48 -20.96 25.92
CA LYS A 245 -16.44 -21.77 26.56
C LYS A 245 -16.85 -22.11 27.98
N GLN A 246 -16.93 -23.41 28.27
CA GLN A 246 -17.10 -23.94 29.62
C GLN A 246 -15.95 -24.93 29.86
N ASP A 247 -15.07 -24.62 30.81
CA ASP A 247 -13.79 -25.30 31.01
C ASP A 247 -12.96 -25.34 29.71
N SER A 248 -12.58 -26.54 29.24
CA SER A 248 -11.86 -26.74 27.97
C SER A 248 -12.78 -26.93 26.76
N ASN A 249 -14.08 -27.14 26.98
CA ASN A 249 -15.06 -27.51 25.95
C ASN A 249 -15.74 -26.29 25.33
N LEU A 250 -16.14 -26.44 24.07
CA LEU A 250 -16.90 -25.43 23.35
C LEU A 250 -18.34 -25.89 23.13
N HIS A 251 -19.29 -25.12 23.63
CA HIS A 251 -20.71 -25.39 23.45
C HIS A 251 -21.27 -24.46 22.38
N SER A 252 -21.60 -25.01 21.21
CA SER A 252 -22.15 -24.24 20.09
C SER A 252 -23.55 -23.72 20.42
N ILE A 253 -23.81 -22.47 20.04
CA ILE A 253 -25.08 -21.78 20.25
C ILE A 253 -25.62 -21.25 18.92
N GLU A 254 -26.91 -21.46 18.71
CA GLU A 254 -27.64 -20.96 17.54
C GLU A 254 -27.89 -19.45 17.68
N PRO A 255 -27.45 -18.61 16.72
CA PRO A 255 -27.74 -17.19 16.75
C PRO A 255 -29.22 -16.91 16.48
N PHE A 256 -29.70 -15.74 16.90
CA PHE A 256 -30.87 -15.12 16.30
C PHE A 256 -30.46 -14.47 14.96
N VAL A 257 -31.28 -14.65 13.95
CA VAL A 257 -31.04 -14.21 12.57
C VAL A 257 -32.01 -13.12 12.10
N ASP A 258 -33.14 -12.95 12.79
CA ASP A 258 -34.13 -11.91 12.48
C ASP A 258 -33.94 -10.70 13.42
N PRO A 259 -33.58 -9.51 12.91
CA PRO A 259 -33.44 -8.33 13.76
C PRO A 259 -34.77 -7.90 14.41
N ASP A 260 -35.93 -8.16 13.80
CA ASP A 260 -37.21 -7.69 14.32
C ASP A 260 -37.59 -8.34 15.66
N VAL A 261 -37.20 -9.60 15.88
CA VAL A 261 -37.49 -10.28 17.16
C VAL A 261 -36.66 -9.68 18.31
N ILE A 262 -35.58 -8.95 18.01
CA ILE A 262 -34.70 -8.30 18.99
C ILE A 262 -35.02 -6.81 19.15
N PHE A 263 -35.07 -6.09 18.03
CA PHE A 263 -35.19 -4.62 17.98
C PHE A 263 -36.64 -4.12 17.91
N GLY A 264 -37.59 -4.99 17.57
CA GLY A 264 -38.98 -4.64 17.25
C GLY A 264 -39.12 -4.02 15.85
N SER A 265 -40.36 -3.68 15.47
CA SER A 265 -40.73 -3.22 14.11
C SER A 265 -40.21 -1.84 13.68
N GLY A 266 -39.33 -1.21 14.48
CA GLY A 266 -38.83 0.14 14.25
C GLY A 266 -37.77 0.25 13.15
N ASN A 267 -37.14 -0.86 12.74
CA ASN A 267 -36.10 -0.95 11.70
C ASN A 267 -34.85 -0.04 11.89
N ASP A 268 -34.76 0.74 12.97
CA ASP A 268 -33.63 1.63 13.24
C ASP A 268 -32.40 0.92 13.79
N LEU A 269 -32.59 -0.31 14.28
CA LEU A 269 -31.59 -1.11 14.98
C LEU A 269 -30.92 -0.38 16.15
N VAL A 270 -31.48 0.71 16.68
CA VAL A 270 -30.80 1.51 17.72
C VAL A 270 -30.97 0.85 19.08
N THR A 271 -32.22 0.56 19.48
CA THR A 271 -32.55 0.01 20.80
C THR A 271 -33.11 -1.41 20.65
N PRO A 272 -32.59 -2.42 21.36
CA PRO A 272 -33.08 -3.79 21.30
C PRO A 272 -34.37 -3.93 22.14
N ARG A 273 -35.47 -3.32 21.69
CA ARG A 273 -36.70 -3.11 22.48
C ARG A 273 -37.29 -4.40 23.02
N ASN A 274 -37.34 -5.46 22.22
CA ASN A 274 -37.91 -6.73 22.65
C ASN A 274 -36.99 -7.44 23.65
N PHE A 275 -35.67 -7.35 23.48
CA PHE A 275 -34.72 -7.84 24.49
C PHE A 275 -34.88 -7.09 25.81
N VAL A 276 -35.02 -5.75 25.78
CA VAL A 276 -35.18 -4.94 27.01
C VAL A 276 -36.49 -5.25 27.73
N CYS A 277 -37.60 -5.32 26.99
CA CYS A 277 -38.95 -5.40 27.57
C CYS A 277 -39.40 -6.82 27.96
N SER A 278 -38.77 -7.88 27.42
CA SER A 278 -39.20 -9.26 27.62
C SER A 278 -38.10 -10.09 28.29
N ASP A 279 -38.46 -11.01 29.19
CA ASP A 279 -37.50 -11.91 29.85
C ASP A 279 -36.91 -12.95 28.90
N SER A 280 -37.64 -13.31 27.83
CA SER A 280 -37.20 -14.21 26.77
C SER A 280 -37.62 -13.71 25.40
N ILE A 281 -36.83 -14.00 24.37
CA ILE A 281 -37.17 -13.73 22.97
C ILE A 281 -37.78 -14.98 22.35
N ASP A 282 -38.91 -14.83 21.68
CA ASP A 282 -39.57 -15.92 20.97
C ASP A 282 -38.77 -16.31 19.72
N ARG A 283 -38.15 -17.49 19.76
CA ARG A 283 -37.31 -18.01 18.67
C ARG A 283 -38.13 -18.50 17.48
N ASP A 284 -39.38 -18.91 17.71
CA ASP A 284 -40.28 -19.41 16.65
C ASP A 284 -40.86 -18.25 15.81
N ALA A 285 -40.77 -17.02 16.31
CA ALA A 285 -41.22 -15.81 15.63
C ALA A 285 -40.24 -15.31 14.53
N GLN A 286 -39.06 -15.92 14.38
CA GLN A 286 -38.04 -15.46 13.44
C GLN A 286 -38.45 -15.65 11.97
N VAL A 287 -38.17 -14.63 11.16
CA VAL A 287 -38.25 -14.71 9.71
C VAL A 287 -36.86 -14.96 9.11
N TRP A 288 -36.75 -16.00 8.29
CA TRP A 288 -35.48 -16.47 7.71
C TRP A 288 -35.21 -15.95 6.29
N GLU A 289 -36.17 -15.26 5.68
CA GLU A 289 -36.09 -14.77 4.30
C GLU A 289 -36.65 -13.34 4.16
N ASN A 290 -36.36 -12.68 3.03
CA ASN A 290 -36.94 -11.39 2.63
C ASN A 290 -36.58 -10.18 3.51
N ARG A 291 -35.48 -10.27 4.28
CA ARG A 291 -35.00 -9.22 5.19
C ARG A 291 -33.48 -9.27 5.29
N LEU A 292 -32.86 -8.11 5.57
CA LEU A 292 -31.45 -8.10 5.95
C LEU A 292 -31.31 -8.73 7.34
N PRO A 293 -30.56 -9.84 7.46
CA PRO A 293 -30.51 -10.60 8.69
C PRO A 293 -29.50 -10.01 9.69
N CYS A 294 -29.60 -10.47 10.93
CA CYS A 294 -28.61 -10.27 11.98
C CYS A 294 -27.91 -11.60 12.32
N ALA A 295 -26.98 -11.55 13.26
CA ALA A 295 -26.37 -12.72 13.87
C ALA A 295 -26.06 -12.42 15.35
N LEU A 296 -27.05 -12.59 16.22
CA LEU A 296 -26.97 -12.25 17.64
C LEU A 296 -27.16 -13.48 18.52
N THR A 297 -26.10 -13.94 19.17
CA THR A 297 -26.08 -15.17 19.97
C THR A 297 -26.53 -14.89 21.40
N PRO A 298 -27.56 -15.59 21.91
CA PRO A 298 -27.94 -15.52 23.32
C PRO A 298 -27.05 -16.36 24.21
N PHE A 299 -26.74 -15.88 25.40
CA PHE A 299 -26.14 -16.68 26.46
C PHE A 299 -26.47 -16.12 27.84
N ASP A 300 -26.63 -17.02 28.80
CA ASP A 300 -26.92 -16.69 30.20
C ASP A 300 -25.82 -17.26 31.10
N SER A 301 -25.50 -16.54 32.18
CA SER A 301 -24.49 -16.97 33.14
C SER A 301 -24.65 -16.30 34.50
N ASP A 302 -24.50 -17.09 35.56
CA ASP A 302 -24.33 -16.57 36.92
C ASP A 302 -22.84 -16.49 37.24
N LEU A 303 -22.31 -15.27 37.28
CA LEU A 303 -20.89 -15.00 37.48
C LEU A 303 -20.60 -14.74 38.97
N PRO A 304 -19.83 -15.60 39.66
CA PRO A 304 -19.35 -15.29 41.00
C PRO A 304 -18.39 -14.09 40.97
N ALA A 305 -18.12 -13.47 42.12
CA ALA A 305 -17.11 -12.42 42.22
C ALA A 305 -15.75 -12.91 41.67
N GLY A 306 -15.18 -12.19 40.71
CA GLY A 306 -13.96 -12.58 39.98
C GLY A 306 -14.16 -13.64 38.88
N GLY A 307 -15.36 -14.21 38.75
CA GLY A 307 -15.70 -15.17 37.70
C GLY A 307 -15.86 -14.51 36.32
N SER A 308 -15.72 -15.32 35.26
CA SER A 308 -15.86 -14.85 33.88
C SER A 308 -16.50 -15.88 32.97
N ILE A 309 -17.18 -15.40 31.93
CA ILE A 309 -17.66 -16.18 30.79
C ILE A 309 -16.99 -15.70 29.51
N GLU A 310 -16.69 -16.62 28.60
CA GLU A 310 -16.07 -16.33 27.29
C GLU A 310 -16.95 -16.89 26.17
N LEU A 311 -17.30 -16.02 25.22
CA LEU A 311 -17.97 -16.34 23.97
C LEU A 311 -16.98 -16.16 22.83
N ILE A 312 -16.85 -17.17 21.98
CA ILE A 312 -16.02 -17.13 20.78
C ILE A 312 -16.93 -17.23 19.57
N SER A 313 -16.84 -16.30 18.64
CA SER A 313 -17.58 -16.33 17.38
C SER A 313 -16.64 -16.36 16.19
N MET A 314 -17.02 -17.08 15.14
CA MET A 314 -16.33 -17.11 13.86
C MET A 314 -17.32 -16.70 12.77
N THR A 315 -16.94 -15.68 11.99
CA THR A 315 -17.74 -15.17 10.88
C THR A 315 -16.90 -15.13 9.62
N GLY A 316 -17.39 -15.68 8.51
CA GLY A 316 -16.56 -15.81 7.31
C GLY A 316 -17.37 -16.07 6.05
N HIS A 317 -16.66 -16.45 4.99
CA HIS A 317 -17.26 -16.84 3.72
C HIS A 317 -16.91 -18.30 3.40
N SER A 318 -17.88 -19.06 2.90
CA SER A 318 -17.70 -20.43 2.44
C SER A 318 -18.12 -20.59 0.98
N PRO A 319 -17.30 -21.28 0.14
CA PRO A 319 -17.66 -21.57 -1.25
C PRO A 319 -18.93 -22.41 -1.39
N ASN A 320 -19.22 -23.26 -0.40
CA ASN A 320 -20.48 -23.97 -0.28
C ASN A 320 -20.77 -24.45 1.15
N GLN A 321 -21.93 -25.06 1.34
CA GLN A 321 -22.42 -25.57 2.61
C GLN A 321 -21.55 -26.70 3.19
N GLN A 322 -21.16 -27.65 2.33
CA GLN A 322 -20.49 -28.87 2.73
C GLN A 322 -19.09 -28.59 3.27
N ILE A 323 -18.36 -27.68 2.63
CA ILE A 323 -17.05 -27.23 3.11
C ILE A 323 -17.18 -26.61 4.51
N LEU A 324 -18.22 -25.80 4.74
CA LEU A 324 -18.47 -25.22 6.06
C LEU A 324 -18.74 -26.31 7.10
N VAL A 325 -19.63 -27.27 6.82
CA VAL A 325 -19.90 -28.40 7.73
C VAL A 325 -18.61 -29.16 8.06
N ASN A 326 -17.81 -29.46 7.03
CA ASN A 326 -16.56 -30.19 7.19
C ASN A 326 -15.58 -29.41 8.07
N HIS A 327 -15.44 -28.10 7.84
CA HIS A 327 -14.57 -27.23 8.63
C HIS A 327 -15.00 -27.15 10.10
N LEU A 328 -16.30 -26.94 10.35
CA LEU A 328 -16.83 -26.78 11.70
C LEU A 328 -16.86 -28.09 12.51
N SER A 329 -17.01 -29.25 11.86
CA SER A 329 -17.05 -30.54 12.55
C SER A 329 -15.75 -30.87 13.30
N GLY A 330 -14.63 -30.25 12.92
CA GLY A 330 -13.34 -30.36 13.60
C GLY A 330 -13.15 -29.44 14.81
N ILE A 331 -14.12 -28.58 15.15
CA ILE A 331 -14.01 -27.57 16.21
C ILE A 331 -14.82 -28.01 17.44
N THR A 332 -14.19 -28.75 18.34
CA THR A 332 -14.83 -29.27 19.57
C THR A 332 -14.24 -28.71 20.86
N GLU A 333 -13.00 -28.23 20.83
CA GLU A 333 -12.24 -27.82 22.01
C GLU A 333 -11.68 -26.41 21.88
N SER A 334 -11.60 -25.69 23.01
CA SER A 334 -11.10 -24.30 23.04
C SER A 334 -9.64 -24.17 22.59
N GLY A 335 -8.84 -25.25 22.71
CA GLY A 335 -7.47 -25.31 22.21
C GLY A 335 -7.34 -25.07 20.71
N TYR A 336 -8.40 -25.27 19.92
CA TYR A 336 -8.43 -24.91 18.49
C TYR A 336 -8.16 -23.42 18.27
N PHE A 337 -8.88 -22.54 18.97
CA PHE A 337 -8.75 -21.09 18.81
C PHE A 337 -7.47 -20.53 19.41
N GLU A 338 -6.95 -21.14 20.49
CA GLU A 338 -5.64 -20.77 21.03
C GLU A 338 -4.51 -21.12 20.06
N ARG A 339 -4.58 -22.28 19.39
CA ARG A 339 -3.64 -22.61 18.33
C ARG A 339 -3.67 -21.58 17.19
N LEU A 340 -4.86 -21.22 16.68
CA LEU A 340 -4.98 -20.20 15.64
C LEU A 340 -4.43 -18.84 16.07
N TRP A 341 -4.70 -18.45 17.33
CA TRP A 341 -4.18 -17.22 17.94
C TRP A 341 -2.64 -17.17 17.90
N HIS A 342 -1.98 -18.29 18.21
CA HIS A 342 -0.52 -18.42 18.18
C HIS A 342 0.04 -18.50 16.74
N GLU A 343 -0.63 -19.22 15.83
CA GLU A 343 -0.21 -19.34 14.43
C GLU A 343 -0.20 -17.99 13.72
N VAL A 344 -1.24 -17.17 13.93
CA VAL A 344 -1.32 -15.82 13.38
C VAL A 344 -0.15 -14.97 13.89
N ARG A 345 0.13 -15.00 15.20
CA ARG A 345 1.25 -14.27 15.78
C ARG A 345 2.59 -14.73 15.19
N ALA A 346 2.80 -16.03 15.10
CA ALA A 346 4.04 -16.61 14.59
C ALA A 346 4.30 -16.20 13.14
N LEU A 347 3.28 -16.23 12.28
CA LEU A 347 3.39 -15.75 10.90
C LEU A 347 3.72 -14.25 10.86
N SER A 348 3.02 -13.44 11.66
CA SER A 348 3.28 -12.00 11.73
C SER A 348 4.69 -11.68 12.23
N ASP A 349 5.22 -12.45 13.20
CA ASP A 349 6.62 -12.32 13.64
C ASP A 349 7.62 -12.71 12.55
N GLU A 350 7.33 -13.76 11.79
CA GLU A 350 8.18 -14.22 10.70
C GLU A 350 8.28 -13.20 9.56
N ILE A 351 7.14 -12.73 9.04
CA ILE A 351 7.13 -11.82 7.88
C ILE A 351 7.61 -10.41 8.22
N LEU A 352 7.54 -10.01 9.50
CA LEU A 352 7.99 -8.69 9.97
C LEU A 352 9.44 -8.68 10.47
N LEU A 353 10.13 -9.82 10.46
CA LEU A 353 11.55 -9.91 10.82
C LEU A 353 12.45 -8.90 10.06
N PRO A 354 12.23 -8.60 8.76
CA PRO A 354 13.01 -7.57 8.07
C PRO A 354 12.92 -6.18 8.68
N GLY A 355 11.84 -5.86 9.39
CA GLY A 355 11.62 -4.60 10.11
C GLY A 355 12.01 -4.62 11.57
N PHE A 356 12.72 -5.65 12.03
CA PHE A 356 13.17 -5.75 13.42
C PHE A 356 14.21 -4.67 13.75
N SER A 357 14.03 -3.97 14.88
CA SER A 357 15.04 -3.13 15.51
C SER A 357 14.88 -3.05 17.02
N VAL A 358 15.96 -2.64 17.69
CA VAL A 358 16.04 -2.37 19.12
C VAL A 358 16.92 -1.15 19.33
N SER A 359 16.33 -0.10 19.87
CA SER A 359 16.97 1.18 20.19
C SER A 359 16.49 1.68 21.56
N SER A 360 17.03 2.79 22.06
CA SER A 360 16.46 3.50 23.20
C SER A 360 15.12 4.19 22.89
N GLU A 361 14.66 4.17 21.63
CA GLU A 361 13.42 4.79 21.13
C GLU A 361 12.38 3.73 20.68
N PRO A 362 11.60 3.13 21.60
CA PRO A 362 10.72 2.01 21.26
C PRO A 362 9.62 2.36 20.25
N LEU A 363 9.15 3.61 20.23
CA LEU A 363 8.18 4.08 19.24
C LEU A 363 8.76 4.03 17.83
N LEU A 364 10.03 4.40 17.66
CA LEU A 364 10.73 4.32 16.38
C LEU A 364 10.91 2.86 15.93
N ASP A 365 11.25 1.97 16.86
CA ASP A 365 11.38 0.53 16.58
C ASP A 365 10.05 -0.08 16.10
N ALA A 366 8.96 0.19 16.83
CA ALA A 366 7.63 -0.27 16.47
C ALA A 366 7.12 0.35 15.17
N TYR A 367 7.42 1.63 14.94
CA TYR A 367 7.09 2.34 13.70
C TYR A 367 7.83 1.76 12.49
N ASN A 368 9.11 1.40 12.63
CA ASN A 368 9.84 0.70 11.58
C ASN A 368 9.15 -0.61 11.22
N ARG A 369 8.82 -1.42 12.23
CA ARG A 369 8.10 -2.69 12.02
C ARG A 369 6.73 -2.50 11.35
N GLN A 370 5.97 -1.47 11.73
CA GLN A 370 4.69 -1.14 11.10
C GLN A 370 4.84 -0.70 9.63
N ASN A 371 5.90 0.03 9.29
CA ASN A 371 6.21 0.36 7.91
C ASN A 371 6.50 -0.89 7.07
N TYR A 372 7.24 -1.87 7.60
CA TYR A 372 7.41 -3.14 6.88
C TYR A 372 6.09 -3.88 6.66
N LEU A 373 5.17 -3.88 7.63
CA LEU A 373 3.84 -4.47 7.45
C LEU A 373 3.07 -3.81 6.30
N ASP A 374 3.10 -2.48 6.24
CA ASP A 374 2.40 -1.73 5.20
C ASP A 374 3.05 -1.88 3.82
N ASN A 375 4.38 -2.05 3.79
CA ASN A 375 5.10 -2.35 2.56
C ASN A 375 4.71 -3.73 2.02
N ILE A 376 4.54 -4.72 2.91
CA ILE A 376 4.06 -6.07 2.56
C ILE A 376 2.62 -6.02 2.06
N ALA A 377 1.71 -5.35 2.78
CA ALA A 377 0.31 -5.29 2.38
C ALA A 377 0.11 -4.63 1.00
N ARG A 378 0.99 -3.70 0.61
CA ARG A 378 0.90 -2.99 -0.69
C ARG A 378 1.75 -3.62 -1.79
N GLY A 379 2.95 -4.13 -1.47
CA GLY A 379 3.93 -4.66 -2.43
C GLY A 379 4.04 -6.19 -2.50
N GLY A 380 3.67 -6.87 -1.42
CA GLY A 380 3.72 -8.32 -1.24
C GLY A 380 5.04 -8.86 -0.68
N VAL A 381 5.06 -10.16 -0.36
CA VAL A 381 6.26 -10.94 -0.03
C VAL A 381 6.54 -11.90 -1.19
N PRO A 382 7.75 -11.88 -1.78
CA PRO A 382 8.07 -12.73 -2.93
C PRO A 382 8.27 -14.20 -2.53
N VAL A 383 7.58 -15.09 -3.25
CA VAL A 383 7.77 -16.54 -3.24
C VAL A 383 8.19 -16.97 -4.64
N LEU A 384 9.32 -17.66 -4.74
CA LEU A 384 9.78 -18.24 -6.01
C LEU A 384 9.09 -19.57 -6.27
N LEU A 385 8.43 -19.67 -7.43
CA LEU A 385 7.75 -20.87 -7.91
C LEU A 385 8.30 -21.28 -9.28
N PRO A 386 8.43 -22.58 -9.58
CA PRO A 386 9.06 -23.03 -10.81
C PRO A 386 8.20 -22.71 -12.03
N SER A 387 8.86 -22.58 -13.19
CA SER A 387 8.24 -22.55 -14.51
C SER A 387 9.16 -23.24 -15.52
N LYS A 388 8.68 -23.44 -16.75
CA LYS A 388 9.51 -23.86 -17.88
C LYS A 388 10.65 -22.85 -18.16
N ASP A 389 10.45 -21.58 -17.80
CA ASP A 389 11.38 -20.47 -17.99
C ASP A 389 12.30 -20.22 -16.77
N GLY A 390 12.29 -21.13 -15.78
CA GLY A 390 13.01 -20.98 -14.51
C GLY A 390 12.09 -20.51 -13.36
N ASP A 391 12.68 -20.15 -12.22
CA ASP A 391 11.91 -19.68 -11.06
C ASP A 391 11.29 -18.29 -11.32
N VAL A 392 10.02 -18.14 -10.98
CA VAL A 392 9.20 -16.94 -11.19
C VAL A 392 8.68 -16.42 -9.85
N PRO A 393 8.70 -15.11 -9.59
CA PRO A 393 8.29 -14.55 -8.31
C PRO A 393 6.78 -14.27 -8.27
N LEU A 394 6.10 -14.86 -7.29
CA LEU A 394 4.74 -14.52 -6.88
C LEU A 394 4.79 -13.70 -5.60
N HIS A 395 4.23 -12.48 -5.61
CA HIS A 395 4.29 -11.58 -4.45
C HIS A 395 3.02 -11.73 -3.62
N VAL A 396 3.01 -12.67 -2.68
CA VAL A 396 1.83 -12.96 -1.86
C VAL A 396 1.52 -11.81 -0.90
N PHE A 397 0.26 -11.73 -0.45
CA PHE A 397 -0.27 -10.75 0.50
C PHE A 397 -0.44 -9.31 -0.03
N SER A 398 -0.07 -9.03 -1.28
CA SER A 398 -0.28 -7.71 -1.89
C SER A 398 -1.76 -7.42 -2.14
N ARG A 399 -2.13 -6.14 -2.05
CA ARG A 399 -3.43 -5.61 -2.49
C ARG A 399 -3.32 -4.13 -2.87
N ARG A 400 -4.25 -3.68 -3.72
CA ARG A 400 -4.47 -2.25 -3.93
C ARG A 400 -4.98 -1.59 -2.65
N HIS A 401 -4.53 -0.35 -2.44
CA HIS A 401 -4.70 0.43 -1.22
C HIS A 401 -6.06 1.16 -1.17
N GLY A 402 -7.16 0.42 -1.35
CA GLY A 402 -8.51 0.90 -1.08
C GLY A 402 -8.93 0.59 0.36
N ASP A 403 -9.59 1.53 1.03
CA ASP A 403 -10.03 1.42 2.43
C ASP A 403 -11.19 2.41 2.70
N LEU A 404 -11.57 2.62 3.96
CA LEU A 404 -12.69 3.51 4.32
C LEU A 404 -12.40 5.00 3.98
N GLU A 405 -11.15 5.45 4.09
CA GLU A 405 -10.70 6.82 3.77
C GLU A 405 -10.27 6.97 2.29
N ARG A 406 -10.06 5.84 1.57
CA ARG A 406 -9.82 5.76 0.11
C ARG A 406 -10.90 4.93 -0.60
N ASP A 407 -12.16 5.29 -0.39
CA ASP A 407 -13.32 4.57 -0.92
C ASP A 407 -13.44 4.60 -2.47
N TYR A 408 -12.74 5.54 -3.10
CA TYR A 408 -12.57 5.64 -4.55
C TYR A 408 -11.60 4.61 -5.14
N ASN A 409 -10.75 3.98 -4.34
CA ASN A 409 -9.85 2.92 -4.77
C ASN A 409 -10.54 1.55 -4.64
N TYR A 410 -10.81 0.89 -5.77
CA TYR A 410 -11.28 -0.49 -5.75
C TYR A 410 -10.13 -1.42 -5.36
N PHE A 411 -10.26 -2.12 -4.23
CA PHE A 411 -9.27 -3.10 -3.78
C PHE A 411 -9.70 -4.52 -4.12
N GLU A 412 -8.72 -5.39 -4.33
CA GLU A 412 -8.92 -6.80 -4.58
C GLU A 412 -7.87 -7.62 -3.81
N LEU A 413 -8.35 -8.62 -3.08
CA LEU A 413 -7.61 -9.54 -2.24
C LEU A 413 -8.12 -10.96 -2.54
N PRO A 414 -7.60 -11.61 -3.61
CA PRO A 414 -8.16 -12.85 -4.14
C PRO A 414 -8.35 -13.92 -3.06
N PRO A 415 -9.54 -14.53 -2.92
CA PRO A 415 -9.86 -15.42 -1.81
C PRO A 415 -9.36 -16.85 -2.06
N GLN A 416 -8.03 -17.01 -2.12
CA GLN A 416 -7.36 -18.27 -2.43
C GLN A 416 -6.00 -18.40 -1.72
N PRO A 417 -5.47 -19.62 -1.55
CA PRO A 417 -4.07 -19.83 -1.14
C PRO A 417 -3.10 -19.10 -2.07
N LEU A 418 -1.91 -18.74 -1.56
CA LEU A 418 -0.93 -17.94 -2.29
C LEU A 418 -1.53 -16.64 -2.90
N SER A 419 -2.46 -16.01 -2.16
CA SER A 419 -3.16 -14.80 -2.63
C SER A 419 -2.19 -13.67 -2.97
N SER A 420 -2.33 -13.11 -4.17
CA SER A 420 -1.56 -11.98 -4.70
C SER A 420 -2.54 -11.06 -5.42
N GLY A 421 -2.80 -9.88 -4.85
CA GLY A 421 -3.67 -8.86 -5.44
C GLY A 421 -2.92 -7.90 -6.36
N PRO A 422 -3.63 -7.25 -7.31
CA PRO A 422 -3.03 -6.29 -8.23
C PRO A 422 -2.63 -4.98 -7.53
N GLY A 423 -1.79 -4.19 -8.19
CA GLY A 423 -1.39 -2.85 -7.73
C GLY A 423 -1.01 -1.92 -8.88
N ASN A 424 -0.92 -0.62 -8.60
CA ASN A 424 -0.52 0.34 -9.62
C ASN A 424 1.01 0.34 -9.80
N TYR A 425 1.48 0.61 -11.02
CA TYR A 425 2.89 0.56 -11.41
C TYR A 425 3.81 1.27 -10.43
N ARG A 426 3.55 2.56 -10.18
CA ARG A 426 4.32 3.38 -9.26
C ARG A 426 4.34 2.78 -7.86
N ASP A 427 3.17 2.43 -7.33
CA ASP A 427 3.04 1.98 -5.95
C ASP A 427 3.88 0.73 -5.71
N ILE A 428 3.73 -0.28 -6.57
CA ILE A 428 4.43 -1.54 -6.42
C ILE A 428 5.92 -1.42 -6.76
N CYS A 429 6.31 -0.58 -7.72
CA CYS A 429 7.71 -0.31 -8.03
C CYS A 429 8.43 0.30 -6.81
N GLN A 430 7.77 1.21 -6.11
CA GLN A 430 8.30 1.79 -4.88
C GLN A 430 8.39 0.77 -3.75
N ASN A 431 7.36 -0.05 -3.52
CA ASN A 431 7.40 -1.04 -2.44
C ASN A 431 8.44 -2.13 -2.65
N ARG A 432 8.62 -2.56 -3.90
CA ARG A 432 9.56 -3.62 -4.28
C ARG A 432 10.98 -3.12 -4.53
N ARG A 433 11.25 -1.82 -4.33
CA ARG A 433 12.56 -1.19 -4.52
C ARG A 433 13.69 -1.92 -3.80
N TYR A 434 13.43 -2.35 -2.56
CA TYR A 434 14.41 -3.00 -1.69
C TYR A 434 14.19 -4.52 -1.55
N ASP A 435 13.38 -5.13 -2.40
CA ASP A 435 13.12 -6.56 -2.30
C ASP A 435 14.40 -7.37 -2.48
N ASN A 436 15.35 -6.94 -3.31
CA ASN A 436 16.65 -7.59 -3.48
C ASN A 436 17.51 -7.59 -2.19
N TRP A 437 17.28 -6.62 -1.29
CA TRP A 437 17.93 -6.54 0.01
C TRP A 437 17.30 -7.52 1.02
N PHE A 438 15.97 -7.57 1.08
CA PHE A 438 15.22 -8.44 2.00
C PHE A 438 15.02 -9.87 1.47
N TYR A 439 15.19 -10.10 0.18
CA TYR A 439 14.95 -11.36 -0.54
C TYR A 439 15.99 -11.54 -1.68
N PRO A 440 17.28 -11.78 -1.37
CA PRO A 440 18.38 -11.84 -2.34
C PRO A 440 18.20 -12.93 -3.39
N GLN A 441 17.37 -13.95 -3.12
CA GLN A 441 16.99 -14.96 -4.10
C GLN A 441 16.29 -14.37 -5.35
N LEU A 442 15.67 -13.19 -5.26
CA LEU A 442 15.08 -12.51 -6.41
C LEU A 442 16.11 -11.99 -7.40
N ASN A 443 17.33 -11.70 -6.95
CA ASN A 443 18.39 -11.12 -7.76
C ASN A 443 17.88 -9.91 -8.58
N GLU A 444 17.93 -9.98 -9.92
CA GLU A 444 17.53 -8.94 -10.87
C GLU A 444 16.07 -9.00 -11.35
N GLN A 445 15.28 -9.99 -10.92
CA GLN A 445 13.97 -10.28 -11.52
C GLN A 445 12.98 -9.13 -11.39
N ALA A 446 12.96 -8.41 -10.26
CA ALA A 446 12.08 -7.28 -10.06
C ALA A 446 12.38 -6.14 -11.06
N ILE A 447 13.66 -5.83 -11.30
CA ILE A 447 14.06 -4.81 -12.28
C ILE A 447 13.63 -5.23 -13.69
N LYS A 448 13.92 -6.48 -14.08
CA LYS A 448 13.55 -7.01 -15.40
C LYS A 448 12.04 -6.92 -15.65
N MET A 449 11.22 -7.25 -14.65
CA MET A 449 9.76 -7.13 -14.75
C MET A 449 9.31 -5.69 -15.08
N PHE A 450 9.80 -4.68 -14.34
CA PHE A 450 9.39 -3.29 -14.59
C PHE A 450 9.95 -2.71 -15.88
N VAL A 451 11.13 -3.15 -16.30
CA VAL A 451 11.75 -2.77 -17.58
C VAL A 451 11.00 -3.41 -18.76
N GLU A 452 10.52 -4.65 -18.61
CA GLU A 452 9.71 -5.36 -19.62
C GLU A 452 8.37 -4.67 -19.89
N LEU A 453 7.74 -4.12 -18.83
CA LEU A 453 6.48 -3.35 -18.91
C LEU A 453 6.60 -2.01 -19.66
N ILE A 454 7.81 -1.56 -20.00
CA ILE A 454 8.00 -0.34 -20.78
C ILE A 454 7.65 -0.64 -22.25
N GLN A 455 6.76 0.14 -22.82
CA GLN A 455 6.37 0.09 -24.22
C GLN A 455 7.46 0.65 -25.13
N ALA A 456 7.41 0.31 -26.41
CA ALA A 456 8.34 0.85 -27.42
C ALA A 456 8.24 2.37 -27.58
N ASP A 457 7.13 2.98 -27.16
CA ASP A 457 6.92 4.43 -27.16
C ASP A 457 7.31 5.14 -25.85
N GLY A 458 7.86 4.41 -24.88
CA GLY A 458 8.43 4.94 -23.64
C GLY A 458 7.42 5.19 -22.52
N PHE A 459 6.23 4.59 -22.58
CA PHE A 459 5.24 4.57 -21.49
C PHE A 459 5.07 3.16 -20.93
N ASN A 460 4.12 2.97 -20.01
CA ASN A 460 3.85 1.70 -19.33
C ASN A 460 2.40 1.63 -18.86
N PRO A 461 1.84 0.43 -18.62
CA PRO A 461 0.51 0.28 -18.07
C PRO A 461 0.44 0.81 -16.64
N LEU A 462 -0.77 1.19 -16.22
CA LEU A 462 -1.08 1.63 -14.87
C LEU A 462 -1.20 0.47 -13.90
N GLY A 463 -2.02 -0.54 -14.22
CA GLY A 463 -2.30 -1.67 -13.35
C GLY A 463 -1.36 -2.84 -13.63
N ILE A 464 -0.84 -3.45 -12.57
CA ILE A 464 0.01 -4.63 -12.64
C ILE A 464 -0.63 -5.74 -11.83
N GLU A 465 -0.86 -6.87 -12.50
CA GLU A 465 -1.29 -8.12 -11.90
C GLU A 465 -0.09 -8.98 -11.49
N GLY A 466 1.01 -8.90 -12.26
CA GLY A 466 2.25 -9.63 -12.01
C GLY A 466 2.37 -10.86 -12.89
N TYR A 467 3.22 -11.82 -12.51
CA TYR A 467 3.40 -13.05 -13.28
C TYR A 467 2.28 -14.06 -13.02
N LYS A 468 1.76 -14.62 -14.11
CA LYS A 468 0.86 -15.78 -14.16
C LYS A 468 1.52 -16.94 -14.89
N TRP A 469 0.96 -18.14 -14.73
CA TRP A 469 1.41 -19.34 -15.41
C TRP A 469 0.44 -19.67 -16.53
N LYS A 470 0.97 -20.11 -17.67
CA LYS A 470 0.17 -20.58 -18.79
C LYS A 470 0.61 -21.97 -19.19
N LEU A 471 -0.32 -22.92 -19.17
CA LEU A 471 -0.03 -24.28 -19.65
C LEU A 471 -0.01 -24.28 -21.18
N PRO A 472 1.05 -24.80 -21.82
CA PRO A 472 1.08 -24.94 -23.27
C PRO A 472 -0.10 -25.79 -23.77
N ALA A 473 -0.76 -25.36 -24.85
CA ALA A 473 -1.91 -26.06 -25.43
C ALA A 473 -1.62 -27.51 -25.88
N SER A 474 -0.34 -27.89 -25.99
CA SER A 474 0.11 -29.25 -26.29
C SER A 474 0.01 -30.22 -25.11
N ILE A 475 -0.24 -29.73 -23.90
CA ILE A 475 -0.33 -30.54 -22.68
C ILE A 475 -1.80 -30.60 -22.25
N ASP A 476 -2.33 -31.81 -22.06
CA ASP A 476 -3.69 -31.98 -21.53
C ASP A 476 -3.70 -31.74 -20.01
N ALA A 477 -4.35 -30.65 -19.59
CA ALA A 477 -4.53 -30.33 -18.17
C ALA A 477 -5.28 -31.43 -17.39
N GLY A 478 -6.11 -32.21 -18.07
CA GLY A 478 -6.89 -33.29 -17.47
C GLY A 478 -6.02 -34.40 -16.87
N GLU A 479 -4.79 -34.56 -17.36
CA GLU A 479 -3.81 -35.54 -16.84
C GLU A 479 -3.33 -35.19 -15.41
N PHE A 480 -3.44 -33.93 -15.00
CA PHE A 480 -3.04 -33.50 -13.65
C PHE A 480 -4.20 -33.54 -12.64
N CYS A 481 -5.43 -33.76 -13.09
CA CYS A 481 -6.59 -33.80 -12.22
C CYS A 481 -6.47 -34.98 -11.25
N PRO A 482 -6.46 -34.75 -9.91
CA PRO A 482 -6.31 -35.81 -8.91
C PRO A 482 -7.60 -36.62 -8.69
N VAL A 483 -8.72 -36.22 -9.34
CA VAL A 483 -10.04 -36.84 -9.17
C VAL A 483 -10.44 -37.56 -10.46
N ASP A 484 -10.83 -38.83 -10.32
CA ASP A 484 -11.34 -39.63 -11.43
C ASP A 484 -12.85 -39.40 -11.65
N CYS A 485 -13.19 -38.21 -12.12
CA CYS A 485 -14.55 -37.80 -12.47
C CYS A 485 -14.52 -36.83 -13.66
N ASP A 486 -15.27 -37.13 -14.72
CA ASP A 486 -15.27 -36.32 -15.95
C ASP A 486 -15.66 -34.87 -15.72
N TYR A 487 -16.66 -34.62 -14.86
CA TYR A 487 -17.11 -33.27 -14.52
C TYR A 487 -16.01 -32.49 -13.79
N ALA A 488 -15.42 -33.09 -12.75
CA ALA A 488 -14.33 -32.48 -11.98
C ALA A 488 -13.10 -32.22 -12.87
N ARG A 489 -12.79 -33.15 -13.79
CA ARG A 489 -11.70 -32.98 -14.76
C ARG A 489 -11.97 -31.82 -15.72
N ALA A 490 -13.20 -31.67 -16.21
CA ALA A 490 -13.56 -30.55 -17.08
C ALA A 490 -13.48 -29.20 -16.35
N GLU A 491 -13.94 -29.13 -15.10
CA GLU A 491 -13.82 -27.94 -14.26
C GLU A 491 -12.35 -27.59 -13.98
N PHE A 492 -11.54 -28.57 -13.58
CA PHE A 492 -10.11 -28.40 -13.33
C PHE A 492 -9.38 -27.90 -14.59
N SER A 493 -9.62 -28.53 -15.74
CA SER A 493 -9.02 -28.11 -17.03
C SER A 493 -9.44 -26.70 -17.46
N ASN A 494 -10.56 -26.17 -16.96
CA ASN A 494 -11.02 -24.81 -17.29
C ASN A 494 -10.07 -23.73 -16.74
N ILE A 495 -9.37 -23.99 -15.62
CA ILE A 495 -8.39 -23.09 -15.01
C ILE A 495 -7.23 -22.81 -16.00
N PHE A 496 -6.87 -23.81 -16.80
CA PHE A 496 -5.70 -23.77 -17.69
C PHE A 496 -5.99 -23.17 -19.08
N LYS A 497 -7.23 -22.74 -19.37
CA LYS A 497 -7.60 -22.15 -20.67
C LYS A 497 -6.91 -20.80 -20.88
N GLU A 498 -6.76 -20.03 -19.81
CA GLU A 498 -6.08 -18.74 -19.80
C GLU A 498 -4.86 -18.78 -18.85
N ALA A 499 -4.11 -17.69 -18.77
CA ALA A 499 -3.07 -17.57 -17.77
C ALA A 499 -3.69 -17.47 -16.37
N PHE A 500 -3.19 -18.25 -15.41
CA PHE A 500 -3.77 -18.44 -14.09
C PHE A 500 -2.78 -18.14 -12.96
N TYR A 501 -3.29 -17.85 -11.77
CA TYR A 501 -2.49 -17.85 -10.54
C TYR A 501 -2.40 -19.26 -9.95
N PRO A 502 -1.24 -19.69 -9.41
CA PRO A 502 -1.09 -20.99 -8.77
C PRO A 502 -2.10 -21.26 -7.65
N GLY A 503 -2.53 -20.19 -6.97
CA GLY A 503 -3.57 -20.23 -5.94
C GLY A 503 -4.93 -20.74 -6.41
N GLU A 504 -5.26 -20.56 -7.69
CA GLU A 504 -6.54 -21.01 -8.28
C GLU A 504 -6.63 -22.54 -8.30
N ILE A 505 -5.50 -23.22 -8.58
CA ILE A 505 -5.40 -24.68 -8.52
C ILE A 505 -5.60 -25.17 -7.09
N LEU A 506 -4.95 -24.50 -6.12
CA LEU A 506 -5.07 -24.86 -4.70
C LEU A 506 -6.48 -24.60 -4.18
N LYS A 507 -7.10 -23.51 -4.63
CA LYS A 507 -8.50 -23.21 -4.34
C LYS A 507 -9.43 -24.31 -4.86
N TRP A 508 -9.23 -24.78 -6.10
CA TRP A 508 -10.04 -25.86 -6.65
C TRP A 508 -9.96 -27.15 -5.81
N LEU A 509 -8.77 -27.50 -5.29
CA LEU A 509 -8.63 -28.63 -4.35
C LEU A 509 -9.46 -28.43 -3.07
N ASN A 510 -9.36 -27.23 -2.47
CA ASN A 510 -10.11 -26.90 -1.25
C ASN A 510 -11.62 -26.96 -1.50
N ASP A 511 -12.08 -26.37 -2.60
CA ASP A 511 -13.50 -26.29 -2.96
C ASP A 511 -14.10 -27.68 -3.22
N ASN A 512 -13.29 -28.62 -3.73
CA ASN A 512 -13.68 -30.01 -3.97
C ASN A 512 -13.33 -30.98 -2.82
N SER A 513 -12.83 -30.47 -1.68
CA SER A 513 -12.39 -31.29 -0.53
C SER A 513 -11.38 -32.40 -0.89
N VAL A 514 -10.49 -32.12 -1.86
CA VAL A 514 -9.48 -33.06 -2.33
C VAL A 514 -8.21 -32.92 -1.49
N VAL A 515 -7.75 -34.03 -0.90
CA VAL A 515 -6.51 -34.10 -0.13
C VAL A 515 -5.42 -34.72 -0.98
N ILE A 516 -4.26 -34.05 -1.05
CA ILE A 516 -3.09 -34.51 -1.80
C ILE A 516 -1.87 -34.55 -0.88
N ASP A 517 -1.18 -35.69 -0.85
CA ASP A 517 0.13 -35.83 -0.21
C ASP A 517 1.18 -34.98 -0.94
N ASN A 518 2.02 -34.26 -0.19
CA ASN A 518 3.02 -33.34 -0.76
C ASN A 518 2.40 -32.30 -1.73
N ARG A 519 1.25 -31.73 -1.35
CA ARG A 519 0.49 -30.71 -2.11
C ARG A 519 1.34 -29.67 -2.85
N LEU A 520 2.35 -29.11 -2.19
CA LEU A 520 3.25 -28.11 -2.79
C LEU A 520 4.11 -28.70 -3.92
N GLU A 521 4.62 -29.92 -3.76
CA GLU A 521 5.43 -30.59 -4.78
C GLU A 521 4.57 -30.97 -5.98
N TRP A 522 3.34 -31.44 -5.75
CA TRP A 522 2.35 -31.66 -6.80
C TRP A 522 2.08 -30.38 -7.60
N LEU A 523 1.86 -29.25 -6.93
CA LEU A 523 1.69 -27.95 -7.59
C LEU A 523 2.94 -27.58 -8.41
N LYS A 524 4.14 -27.69 -7.81
CA LYS A 524 5.41 -27.37 -8.49
C LYS A 524 5.64 -28.19 -9.75
N ASN A 525 5.24 -29.46 -9.76
CA ASN A 525 5.34 -30.32 -10.96
C ASN A 525 4.47 -29.84 -12.12
N ILE A 526 3.30 -29.26 -11.83
CA ILE A 526 2.44 -28.64 -12.84
C ILE A 526 3.07 -27.34 -13.31
N LEU A 527 3.43 -26.45 -12.37
CA LEU A 527 3.98 -25.13 -12.68
C LEU A 527 5.28 -25.23 -13.50
N GLY A 528 6.16 -26.19 -13.21
CA GLY A 528 7.39 -26.44 -13.98
C GLY A 528 7.18 -26.79 -15.46
N LYS A 529 5.95 -27.10 -15.89
CA LYS A 529 5.57 -27.33 -17.29
C LYS A 529 4.93 -26.11 -17.95
N CYS A 530 4.59 -25.09 -17.18
CA CYS A 530 3.93 -23.88 -17.65
C CYS A 530 4.95 -22.81 -18.04
N GLU A 531 4.58 -21.98 -19.01
CA GLU A 531 5.29 -20.76 -19.40
C GLU A 531 4.88 -19.61 -18.49
N LYS A 532 5.79 -18.65 -18.26
CA LYS A 532 5.47 -17.44 -17.50
C LYS A 532 4.83 -16.38 -18.40
N VAL A 533 3.85 -15.67 -17.88
CA VAL A 533 3.18 -14.55 -18.57
C VAL A 533 3.14 -13.35 -17.63
N LEU A 534 3.68 -12.21 -18.05
CA LEU A 534 3.57 -10.97 -17.29
C LEU A 534 2.25 -10.27 -17.63
N CYS A 535 1.35 -10.17 -16.65
CA CYS A 535 0.05 -9.55 -16.79
C CYS A 535 0.03 -8.14 -16.19
N ALA A 536 -0.42 -7.19 -17.00
CA ALA A 536 -0.63 -5.80 -16.65
C ALA A 536 -1.70 -5.23 -17.59
N SER A 537 -2.33 -4.13 -17.20
CA SER A 537 -3.34 -3.46 -18.03
C SER A 537 -3.59 -2.02 -17.57
N GLY A 538 -4.14 -1.23 -18.47
CA GLY A 538 -4.85 -0.01 -18.14
C GLY A 538 -4.02 1.23 -18.37
N PHE A 539 -4.68 2.23 -18.95
CA PHE A 539 -4.16 3.55 -19.24
C PHE A 539 -5.07 4.64 -18.64
N GLU A 540 -6.28 4.29 -18.18
CA GLU A 540 -7.27 5.20 -17.58
C GLU A 540 -7.57 6.49 -18.39
N GLY A 541 -7.13 6.63 -19.64
CA GLY A 541 -7.25 7.85 -20.46
C GLY A 541 -5.91 8.54 -20.80
N GLY A 542 -4.76 7.98 -20.41
CA GLY A 542 -3.44 8.49 -20.76
C GLY A 542 -2.27 7.70 -20.14
N TYR A 543 -1.08 8.30 -20.10
CA TYR A 543 0.09 7.71 -19.43
C TYR A 543 0.80 8.74 -18.55
N TRP A 544 1.05 8.39 -17.28
CA TRP A 544 1.72 9.28 -16.32
C TRP A 544 3.17 9.50 -16.72
N VAL A 545 3.61 10.75 -16.64
CA VAL A 545 4.93 11.16 -17.16
C VAL A 545 6.08 10.68 -16.26
N ASP A 546 5.80 10.40 -14.97
CA ASP A 546 6.78 10.05 -13.94
C ASP A 546 7.06 8.54 -13.79
N HIS A 547 6.20 7.65 -14.27
CA HIS A 547 6.26 6.22 -13.94
C HIS A 547 7.62 5.54 -14.19
N TRP A 548 8.34 5.92 -15.24
CA TRP A 548 9.63 5.30 -15.58
C TRP A 548 10.78 5.68 -14.63
N ILE A 549 10.66 6.77 -13.87
CA ILE A 549 11.76 7.30 -13.04
C ILE A 549 12.11 6.35 -11.88
N TYR A 550 11.14 5.56 -11.40
CA TYR A 550 11.32 4.68 -10.25
C TYR A 550 12.28 3.51 -10.55
N ILE A 551 12.54 3.21 -11.82
CA ILE A 551 13.54 2.21 -12.22
C ILE A 551 14.94 2.60 -11.72
N THR A 552 15.30 3.88 -11.78
CA THR A 552 16.61 4.33 -11.28
C THR A 552 16.76 4.11 -9.78
N ASP A 553 15.68 4.25 -9.00
CA ASP A 553 15.71 3.94 -7.58
C ASP A 553 15.93 2.43 -7.31
N MET A 554 15.37 1.55 -8.16
CA MET A 554 15.63 0.10 -8.07
C MET A 554 17.07 -0.25 -8.47
N LEU A 555 17.63 0.45 -9.46
CA LEU A 555 19.01 0.29 -9.88
C LEU A 555 19.99 0.69 -8.77
N ASP A 556 19.73 1.79 -8.07
CA ASP A 556 20.49 2.20 -6.88
C ASP A 556 20.45 1.12 -5.79
N ALA A 557 19.25 0.64 -5.45
CA ALA A 557 19.08 -0.41 -4.43
C ALA A 557 19.74 -1.75 -4.83
N TYR A 558 19.78 -2.08 -6.13
CA TYR A 558 20.48 -3.24 -6.64
C TYR A 558 22.00 -3.07 -6.56
N ALA A 559 22.54 -1.91 -6.95
CA ALA A 559 23.97 -1.61 -6.87
C ALA A 559 24.50 -1.59 -5.44
N ALA A 560 23.67 -1.22 -4.46
CA ALA A 560 24.04 -1.28 -3.04
C ALA A 560 24.35 -2.71 -2.54
N VAL A 561 23.84 -3.76 -3.21
CA VAL A 561 24.02 -5.17 -2.84
C VAL A 561 24.90 -5.94 -3.84
N TYR A 562 24.76 -5.65 -5.12
CA TYR A 562 25.39 -6.37 -6.23
C TYR A 562 26.18 -5.46 -7.17
N PRO A 563 27.15 -4.66 -6.67
CA PRO A 563 27.95 -3.78 -7.53
C PRO A 563 28.75 -4.58 -8.58
N ASP A 564 29.13 -5.82 -8.26
CA ASP A 564 29.81 -6.79 -9.12
C ASP A 564 28.94 -7.38 -10.25
N ARG A 565 27.62 -7.13 -10.26
CA ARG A 565 26.68 -7.72 -11.24
C ARG A 565 26.00 -6.67 -12.12
N ILE A 566 26.35 -5.39 -12.00
CA ILE A 566 25.73 -4.31 -12.77
C ILE A 566 25.96 -4.49 -14.26
N GLN A 567 27.19 -4.78 -14.68
CA GLN A 567 27.51 -5.01 -16.09
C GLN A 567 26.63 -6.12 -16.67
N SER A 568 26.54 -7.28 -16.00
CA SER A 568 25.73 -8.41 -16.46
C SER A 568 24.22 -8.14 -16.49
N LEU A 569 23.70 -7.30 -15.57
CA LEU A 569 22.30 -6.89 -15.60
C LEU A 569 21.95 -6.15 -16.90
N PHE A 570 22.84 -5.25 -17.34
CA PHE A 570 22.63 -4.38 -18.50
C PHE A 570 22.93 -5.07 -19.82
N THR A 571 24.02 -5.83 -19.89
CA THR A 571 24.56 -6.41 -21.14
C THR A 571 24.40 -7.92 -21.24
N GLY A 572 23.71 -8.55 -20.28
CA GLY A 572 23.47 -9.98 -20.25
C GLY A 572 22.53 -10.49 -21.34
N SER A 573 21.54 -11.30 -20.96
CA SER A 573 20.59 -11.90 -21.89
C SER A 573 19.75 -10.86 -22.64
N ARG A 574 19.35 -11.20 -23.88
CA ARG A 574 18.35 -10.48 -24.66
C ARG A 574 16.98 -11.10 -24.49
N ASP A 575 16.46 -10.98 -23.27
CA ASP A 575 15.22 -11.60 -22.83
C ASP A 575 14.12 -10.59 -22.49
N ILE A 576 14.38 -9.28 -22.65
CA ILE A 576 13.41 -8.23 -22.34
C ILE A 576 12.50 -7.97 -23.54
N SER A 577 11.21 -8.22 -23.35
CA SER A 577 10.14 -7.97 -24.34
C SER A 577 9.70 -6.49 -24.36
N TRP A 578 8.87 -6.15 -25.36
CA TRP A 578 8.18 -4.86 -25.45
C TRP A 578 6.70 -5.04 -25.14
N TYR A 579 6.28 -4.56 -23.97
CA TYR A 579 4.86 -4.52 -23.63
C TYR A 579 4.09 -3.64 -24.62
N ASP A 580 2.89 -4.09 -25.02
CA ASP A 580 1.96 -3.38 -25.90
C ASP A 580 0.54 -3.83 -25.54
N GLU A 581 -0.31 -2.89 -25.11
CA GLU A 581 -1.73 -3.14 -24.83
C GLU A 581 -2.68 -2.59 -25.92
N GLY A 582 -2.13 -2.26 -27.09
CA GLY A 582 -2.89 -1.77 -28.24
C GLY A 582 -3.16 -0.27 -28.24
N VAL A 583 -2.50 0.50 -27.36
CA VAL A 583 -2.75 1.93 -27.14
C VAL A 583 -1.50 2.76 -27.35
N TYR A 584 -1.59 3.81 -28.17
CA TYR A 584 -0.47 4.70 -28.47
C TYR A 584 -0.82 6.18 -28.31
N VAL A 585 0.20 7.01 -28.11
CA VAL A 585 0.06 8.47 -28.02
C VAL A 585 -0.12 9.08 -29.41
N ARG A 586 -1.19 9.86 -29.59
CA ARG A 586 -1.52 10.52 -30.86
C ARG A 586 -0.55 11.66 -31.20
N PRO A 587 -0.32 11.93 -32.50
CA PRO A 587 0.44 13.11 -32.94
C PRO A 587 -0.28 14.40 -32.58
N ARG A 588 0.49 15.49 -32.39
CA ARG A 588 -0.01 16.79 -31.91
C ARG A 588 -1.19 17.36 -32.69
N ASN A 589 -1.18 17.23 -34.01
CA ASN A 589 -2.26 17.73 -34.88
C ASN A 589 -3.61 17.01 -34.67
N LYS A 590 -3.62 15.86 -33.98
CA LYS A 590 -4.84 15.11 -33.65
C LYS A 590 -5.31 15.34 -32.21
N LYS A 591 -4.53 16.03 -31.37
CA LYS A 591 -4.82 16.24 -29.95
C LYS A 591 -4.88 17.71 -29.52
N TYR A 592 -4.56 18.66 -30.41
CA TYR A 592 -4.58 20.10 -30.10
C TYR A 592 -5.87 20.75 -30.60
N TYR A 593 -6.54 21.50 -29.72
CA TYR A 593 -7.82 22.14 -30.03
C TYR A 593 -7.88 23.57 -29.49
N LEU A 594 -8.64 24.43 -30.16
CA LEU A 594 -9.13 25.69 -29.62
C LEU A 594 -10.56 25.50 -29.09
N LYS A 595 -10.79 25.90 -27.84
CA LYS A 595 -12.10 25.90 -27.15
C LYS A 595 -12.41 27.27 -26.56
N GLN A 596 -13.62 27.46 -26.02
CA GLN A 596 -14.05 28.71 -25.38
C GLN A 596 -13.09 29.24 -24.29
N GLY A 597 -12.35 28.36 -23.61
CA GLY A 597 -11.36 28.72 -22.60
C GLY A 597 -9.93 28.94 -23.12
N GLY A 598 -9.70 28.85 -24.43
CA GLY A 598 -8.37 28.90 -25.05
C GLY A 598 -7.93 27.55 -25.64
N PHE A 599 -6.62 27.41 -25.85
CA PHE A 599 -6.04 26.18 -26.39
C PHE A 599 -5.97 25.06 -25.36
N ILE A 600 -6.19 23.84 -25.82
CA ILE A 600 -6.17 22.65 -24.99
C ILE A 600 -5.60 21.44 -25.74
N GLN A 601 -4.92 20.56 -25.01
CA GLN A 601 -4.50 19.24 -25.45
C GLN A 601 -5.44 18.17 -24.87
N LEU A 602 -6.19 17.46 -25.70
CA LEU A 602 -7.13 16.41 -25.28
C LEU A 602 -7.02 15.19 -26.20
N ASP A 603 -7.71 14.10 -25.88
CA ASP A 603 -7.75 12.90 -26.73
C ASP A 603 -6.32 12.38 -27.02
N SER A 604 -5.46 12.35 -26.01
CA SER A 604 -4.00 12.18 -26.17
C SER A 604 -3.57 10.78 -26.62
N ILE A 605 -4.42 9.79 -26.44
CA ILE A 605 -4.16 8.39 -26.77
C ILE A 605 -5.27 7.82 -27.65
N GLU A 606 -4.97 6.76 -28.39
CA GLU A 606 -5.92 6.05 -29.24
C GLU A 606 -5.69 4.53 -29.15
N HIS A 607 -6.77 3.78 -28.93
CA HIS A 607 -6.74 2.31 -28.98
C HIS A 607 -6.98 1.85 -30.42
N THR A 608 -6.08 1.03 -30.97
CA THR A 608 -6.22 0.52 -32.33
C THR A 608 -6.48 -1.00 -32.29
N PRO A 609 -7.53 -1.49 -32.96
CA PRO A 609 -7.86 -2.92 -33.00
C PRO A 609 -6.91 -3.76 -33.90
N GLN A 610 -5.79 -3.20 -34.33
CA GLN A 610 -4.81 -3.90 -35.17
C GLN A 610 -4.03 -4.91 -34.32
N ALA A 611 -3.69 -6.06 -34.91
CA ALA A 611 -2.88 -7.07 -34.24
C ALA A 611 -1.53 -6.50 -33.83
N ILE A 612 -1.15 -6.73 -32.57
CA ILE A 612 0.14 -6.34 -32.01
C ILE A 612 1.23 -7.16 -32.71
N VAL A 613 2.26 -6.48 -33.21
CA VAL A 613 3.47 -7.12 -33.75
C VAL A 613 4.52 -7.15 -32.64
N GLU A 614 4.89 -8.34 -32.18
CA GLU A 614 5.90 -8.49 -31.14
C GLU A 614 7.28 -8.12 -31.69
N LEU A 615 7.85 -7.02 -31.20
CA LEU A 615 9.20 -6.57 -31.55
C LEU A 615 10.27 -7.54 -31.01
N PRO A 616 11.45 -7.64 -31.66
CA PRO A 616 12.54 -8.46 -31.16
C PRO A 616 12.93 -8.10 -29.72
N LYS A 617 13.16 -9.14 -28.89
CA LYS A 617 13.62 -8.97 -27.50
C LYS A 617 15.02 -8.33 -27.45
N VAL A 618 15.24 -7.54 -26.41
CA VAL A 618 16.45 -6.73 -26.24
C VAL A 618 17.07 -6.93 -24.85
N SER A 619 18.24 -6.34 -24.61
CA SER A 619 18.83 -6.26 -23.27
C SER A 619 18.23 -5.11 -22.46
N VAL A 620 18.47 -5.09 -21.15
CA VAL A 620 18.10 -3.96 -20.28
C VAL A 620 18.75 -2.65 -20.76
N LEU A 621 20.03 -2.69 -21.16
CA LEU A 621 20.72 -1.51 -21.71
C LEU A 621 20.01 -0.94 -22.93
N ALA A 622 19.65 -1.81 -23.88
CA ALA A 622 18.96 -1.39 -25.09
C ALA A 622 17.62 -0.70 -24.76
N LYS A 623 16.82 -1.34 -23.90
CA LYS A 623 15.52 -0.83 -23.48
C LYS A 623 15.61 0.57 -22.86
N LEU A 624 16.55 0.76 -21.92
CA LEU A 624 16.72 2.02 -21.22
C LEU A 624 17.33 3.11 -22.12
N CYS A 625 18.22 2.76 -23.06
CA CYS A 625 18.71 3.72 -24.07
C CYS A 625 17.59 4.25 -24.96
N VAL A 626 16.68 3.38 -25.42
CA VAL A 626 15.51 3.79 -26.22
C VAL A 626 14.59 4.68 -25.38
N LEU A 627 14.27 4.28 -24.15
CA LEU A 627 13.47 5.10 -23.23
C LEU A 627 14.07 6.50 -23.07
N MET A 628 15.36 6.59 -22.72
CA MET A 628 16.03 7.87 -22.50
C MET A 628 16.08 8.72 -23.77
N ALA A 629 16.28 8.12 -24.95
CA ALA A 629 16.22 8.82 -26.23
C ALA A 629 14.83 9.45 -26.48
N ILE A 630 13.75 8.70 -26.19
CA ILE A 630 12.37 9.21 -26.30
C ILE A 630 12.15 10.38 -25.34
N LYS A 631 12.54 10.23 -24.07
CA LYS A 631 12.36 11.29 -23.06
C LYS A 631 13.20 12.53 -23.39
N ALA A 632 14.40 12.36 -23.94
CA ALA A 632 15.24 13.47 -24.39
C ALA A 632 14.66 14.21 -25.61
N LEU A 633 13.79 13.57 -26.39
CA LEU A 633 13.01 14.21 -27.45
C LEU A 633 11.69 14.80 -26.94
N SER A 634 11.41 14.75 -25.63
CA SER A 634 10.13 15.12 -25.02
C SER A 634 10.19 16.35 -24.12
N PHE A 635 11.24 17.18 -24.28
CA PHE A 635 11.30 18.49 -23.62
C PHE A 635 10.22 19.44 -24.14
N ASP A 636 9.77 20.34 -23.27
CA ASP A 636 8.90 21.46 -23.60
C ASP A 636 9.59 22.50 -24.50
N SER A 637 8.82 23.46 -25.01
CA SER A 637 9.30 24.43 -25.99
C SER A 637 10.46 25.32 -25.52
N GLU A 638 10.61 25.50 -24.20
CA GLU A 638 11.67 26.31 -23.58
C GLU A 638 12.84 25.45 -23.05
N CYS A 639 12.73 24.13 -23.19
CA CYS A 639 13.64 23.12 -22.66
C CYS A 639 13.92 23.30 -21.16
N ARG A 640 12.85 23.22 -20.36
CA ARG A 640 12.86 23.31 -18.89
C ARG A 640 12.29 22.06 -18.22
N GLY A 641 11.31 21.42 -18.85
CA GLY A 641 10.69 20.20 -18.34
C GLY A 641 10.31 19.21 -19.44
N ILE A 642 9.90 18.01 -19.05
CA ILE A 642 9.32 17.01 -19.95
C ILE A 642 7.81 17.25 -20.08
N GLU A 643 7.30 17.19 -21.31
CA GLU A 643 5.89 17.44 -21.63
C GLU A 643 4.96 16.35 -21.10
N MET A 644 3.81 16.75 -20.53
CA MET A 644 2.71 15.88 -20.14
C MET A 644 1.82 15.54 -21.36
N GLU A 645 2.44 15.12 -22.47
CA GLU A 645 1.79 14.98 -23.78
C GLU A 645 0.82 13.79 -23.91
N ALA A 646 0.83 12.90 -22.91
CA ALA A 646 0.09 11.64 -22.89
C ALA A 646 -1.15 11.71 -22.00
N GLY A 647 -1.62 12.91 -21.62
CA GLY A 647 -2.93 13.12 -20.98
C GLY A 647 -2.99 12.82 -19.48
N ARG A 648 -1.86 12.53 -18.82
CA ARG A 648 -1.76 12.36 -17.36
C ARG A 648 -0.59 13.17 -16.79
N PRO A 649 -0.71 13.65 -15.53
CA PRO A 649 0.35 14.40 -14.87
C PRO A 649 1.50 13.48 -14.41
N GLY A 650 2.42 14.02 -13.61
CA GLY A 650 3.47 13.25 -12.92
C GLY A 650 2.99 12.74 -11.56
N TRP A 651 3.87 12.82 -10.55
CA TRP A 651 3.57 12.28 -9.23
C TRP A 651 2.29 12.89 -8.61
N ASN A 652 2.14 14.21 -8.69
CA ASN A 652 0.98 14.93 -8.14
C ASN A 652 -0.26 14.80 -9.05
N ASP A 653 -1.07 13.77 -8.79
CA ASP A 653 -2.27 13.46 -9.57
C ASP A 653 -3.35 14.55 -9.48
N SER A 654 -3.31 15.40 -8.46
CA SER A 654 -4.25 16.52 -8.33
C SER A 654 -4.01 17.64 -9.35
N LEU A 655 -2.89 17.64 -10.08
CA LEU A 655 -2.63 18.48 -11.24
C LEU A 655 -3.16 17.85 -12.55
N ASN A 656 -4.22 17.06 -12.46
CA ASN A 656 -4.82 16.32 -13.57
C ASN A 656 -5.33 17.20 -14.73
N GLY A 657 -5.50 18.52 -14.54
CA GLY A 657 -5.84 19.45 -15.61
C GLY A 657 -4.63 20.00 -16.37
N LEU A 658 -3.45 20.00 -15.75
CA LEU A 658 -2.22 20.55 -16.32
C LEU A 658 -1.78 19.90 -17.65
N PRO A 659 -1.92 18.57 -17.88
CA PRO A 659 -1.66 17.97 -19.19
C PRO A 659 -2.47 18.59 -20.33
N ALA A 660 -3.69 19.02 -20.04
CA ALA A 660 -4.55 19.67 -21.01
C ALA A 660 -4.08 21.08 -21.37
N LEU A 661 -3.34 21.73 -20.47
CA LEU A 661 -2.79 23.07 -20.62
C LEU A 661 -1.33 23.04 -21.14
N PHE A 662 -0.98 21.99 -21.89
CA PHE A 662 0.38 21.75 -22.39
C PHE A 662 1.39 21.75 -21.23
N GLY A 663 1.01 21.11 -20.13
CA GLY A 663 1.82 20.99 -18.93
C GLY A 663 3.20 20.37 -19.16
N SER A 664 4.18 20.79 -18.37
CA SER A 664 5.49 20.15 -18.31
C SER A 664 6.09 20.22 -16.91
N SER A 665 7.08 19.36 -16.66
CA SER A 665 7.67 19.19 -15.33
C SER A 665 9.19 19.05 -15.38
N THR A 666 9.89 19.79 -14.52
CA THR A 666 11.35 19.69 -14.36
C THR A 666 11.75 18.43 -13.57
N CYS A 667 10.83 17.79 -12.84
CA CYS A 667 11.14 16.57 -12.08
C CYS A 667 11.65 15.45 -13.00
N GLU A 668 10.92 15.17 -14.09
CA GLU A 668 11.28 14.12 -15.03
C GLU A 668 12.51 14.49 -15.88
N ALA A 669 12.77 15.79 -16.09
CA ALA A 669 14.02 16.25 -16.66
C ALA A 669 15.21 15.94 -15.72
N ALA A 670 15.05 16.19 -14.42
CA ALA A 670 16.07 15.86 -13.43
C ALA A 670 16.31 14.35 -13.34
N GLU A 671 15.26 13.52 -13.36
CA GLU A 671 15.41 12.06 -13.36
C GLU A 671 16.00 11.52 -14.68
N LEU A 672 15.79 12.21 -15.81
CA LEU A 672 16.45 11.87 -17.07
C LEU A 672 17.97 12.12 -16.98
N ALA A 673 18.36 13.25 -16.39
CA ALA A 673 19.77 13.53 -16.11
C ALA A 673 20.36 12.48 -15.16
N ARG A 674 19.62 12.14 -14.09
CA ARG A 674 20.04 11.15 -13.10
C ARG A 674 20.22 9.77 -13.71
N MET A 675 19.26 9.27 -14.50
CA MET A 675 19.35 7.96 -15.14
C MET A 675 20.52 7.88 -16.13
N ALA A 676 20.69 8.90 -16.98
CA ALA A 676 21.80 8.93 -17.93
C ALA A 676 23.15 8.95 -17.21
N LYS A 677 23.28 9.76 -16.15
CA LYS A 677 24.49 9.82 -15.32
C LYS A 677 24.75 8.51 -14.59
N TRP A 678 23.71 7.88 -14.06
CA TRP A 678 23.81 6.61 -13.36
C TRP A 678 24.38 5.53 -14.27
N VAL A 679 23.90 5.41 -15.50
CA VAL A 679 24.40 4.41 -16.47
C VAL A 679 25.85 4.71 -16.84
N LEU A 680 26.21 5.97 -17.05
CA LEU A 680 27.58 6.39 -17.34
C LEU A 680 28.57 6.09 -16.20
N ASP A 681 28.12 6.17 -14.95
CA ASP A 681 28.97 5.99 -13.76
C ASP A 681 29.13 4.53 -13.33
N ASN A 682 28.12 3.68 -13.60
CA ASN A 682 28.07 2.32 -13.06
C ASN A 682 28.39 1.23 -14.10
N LEU A 683 28.51 1.57 -15.38
CA LEU A 683 29.01 0.64 -16.40
C LEU A 683 30.47 0.93 -16.72
N GLU A 684 31.33 -0.09 -16.58
CA GLU A 684 32.74 -0.01 -16.95
C GLU A 684 32.88 0.24 -18.45
N ASP A 685 32.16 -0.56 -19.24
CA ASP A 685 32.11 -0.48 -20.71
C ASP A 685 30.67 -0.51 -21.22
N ILE A 686 30.26 0.57 -21.88
CA ILE A 686 29.02 0.58 -22.66
C ILE A 686 29.27 -0.25 -23.91
N SER A 687 28.64 -1.42 -23.97
CA SER A 687 28.87 -2.43 -25.02
C SER A 687 28.12 -2.14 -26.31
N ASP A 688 28.64 -2.64 -27.44
CA ASP A 688 27.89 -2.71 -28.69
C ASP A 688 26.58 -3.47 -28.46
N THR A 689 25.46 -2.87 -28.86
CA THR A 689 24.13 -3.36 -28.51
C THR A 689 23.27 -3.43 -29.75
N GLU A 690 22.49 -4.50 -29.92
CA GLU A 690 21.53 -4.61 -31.02
C GLU A 690 20.15 -4.12 -30.60
N PHE A 691 19.49 -3.52 -31.57
CA PHE A 691 18.21 -2.85 -31.45
C PHE A 691 17.36 -3.25 -32.66
N PRO A 692 16.03 -3.37 -32.51
CA PRO A 692 15.13 -3.31 -33.67
C PRO A 692 15.46 -2.08 -34.53
N ALA A 693 15.50 -2.24 -35.85
CA ALA A 693 16.10 -1.26 -36.75
C ALA A 693 15.50 0.15 -36.60
N ASP A 694 14.20 0.24 -36.33
CA ASP A 694 13.50 1.51 -36.13
C ASP A 694 13.89 2.20 -34.82
N THR A 695 14.14 1.43 -33.77
CA THR A 695 14.62 1.94 -32.48
C THR A 695 16.09 2.38 -32.57
N ALA A 696 16.89 1.71 -33.40
CA ALA A 696 18.26 2.12 -33.71
C ALA A 696 18.28 3.46 -34.48
N ASP A 697 17.38 3.63 -35.45
CA ASP A 697 17.23 4.87 -36.21
C ASP A 697 16.77 6.03 -35.30
N LEU A 698 15.85 5.76 -34.36
CA LEU A 698 15.47 6.73 -33.33
C LEU A 698 16.67 7.20 -32.51
N ILE A 699 17.51 6.27 -32.03
CA ILE A 699 18.72 6.59 -31.26
C ILE A 699 19.65 7.53 -32.06
N GLN A 700 19.86 7.23 -33.33
CA GLN A 700 20.72 8.05 -34.19
C GLN A 700 20.12 9.44 -34.45
N ASN A 701 18.81 9.53 -34.65
CA ASN A 701 18.08 10.78 -34.83
C ASN A 701 18.10 11.63 -33.55
N ALA A 702 17.88 11.01 -32.39
CA ALA A 702 17.96 11.67 -31.08
C ALA A 702 19.37 12.23 -30.82
N LEU A 703 20.41 11.43 -31.09
CA LEU A 703 21.80 11.88 -30.97
C LEU A 703 22.09 13.07 -31.89
N THR A 704 21.56 13.05 -33.12
CA THR A 704 21.73 14.14 -34.08
C THR A 704 21.07 15.43 -33.59
N GLU A 705 19.82 15.36 -33.12
CA GLU A 705 19.11 16.53 -32.57
C GLU A 705 19.78 17.07 -31.30
N LEU A 706 20.27 16.19 -30.42
CA LEU A 706 21.00 16.59 -29.21
C LEU A 706 22.39 17.15 -29.49
N SER A 707 22.97 16.85 -30.65
CA SER A 707 24.27 17.35 -31.07
C SER A 707 24.20 18.67 -31.85
N GLY A 708 23.01 19.11 -32.27
CA GLY A 708 22.82 20.39 -32.91
C GLY A 708 23.08 21.57 -31.97
N ASP A 709 23.47 22.72 -32.55
CA ASP A 709 23.82 23.93 -31.79
C ASP A 709 22.62 24.55 -31.07
N GLU A 710 21.42 24.45 -31.64
CA GLU A 710 20.18 25.00 -31.11
C GLU A 710 19.12 23.91 -30.92
N TYR A 711 18.51 23.88 -29.73
CA TYR A 711 17.35 23.03 -29.45
C TYR A 711 16.15 23.45 -30.31
N SER A 712 15.51 22.47 -30.96
CA SER A 712 14.21 22.67 -31.60
C SER A 712 13.17 21.71 -31.05
N TRP A 713 12.17 22.27 -30.38
CA TRP A 713 10.95 21.55 -30.03
C TRP A 713 10.29 20.88 -31.24
N HIS A 714 10.14 21.61 -32.36
CA HIS A 714 9.47 21.08 -33.55
C HIS A 714 10.11 19.83 -34.15
N ARG A 715 11.42 19.86 -34.38
CA ARG A 715 12.21 18.70 -34.82
C ARG A 715 12.13 17.55 -33.83
N SER A 716 12.26 17.82 -32.54
CA SER A 716 12.16 16.81 -31.48
C SER A 716 10.80 16.10 -31.48
N SER A 717 9.70 16.86 -31.52
CA SER A 717 8.36 16.28 -31.62
C SER A 717 8.16 15.49 -32.91
N GLN A 718 8.68 15.98 -34.05
CA GLN A 718 8.53 15.29 -35.33
C GLN A 718 9.24 13.94 -35.33
N ILE A 719 10.50 13.88 -34.86
CA ILE A 719 11.25 12.61 -34.74
C ILE A 719 10.47 11.61 -33.87
N ARG A 720 9.91 12.08 -32.76
CA ARG A 720 9.12 11.26 -31.82
C ARG A 720 7.81 10.75 -32.45
N GLU A 721 7.08 11.62 -33.15
CA GLU A 721 5.83 11.29 -33.84
C GLU A 721 6.06 10.30 -34.99
N ASP A 722 7.06 10.53 -35.84
CA ASP A 722 7.43 9.67 -36.96
C ASP A 722 7.85 8.27 -36.47
N TYR A 723 8.63 8.20 -35.39
CA TYR A 723 9.02 6.94 -34.77
C TYR A 723 7.82 6.17 -34.22
N ARG A 724 6.91 6.83 -33.50
CA ARG A 724 5.70 6.19 -32.95
C ARG A 724 4.78 5.67 -34.04
N GLU A 725 4.59 6.43 -35.13
CA GLU A 725 3.81 5.98 -36.28
C GLU A 725 4.45 4.75 -36.92
N LYS A 726 5.77 4.78 -37.16
CA LYS A 726 6.51 3.67 -37.76
C LYS A 726 6.42 2.40 -36.90
N ILE A 727 6.74 2.49 -35.60
CA ILE A 727 6.75 1.33 -34.71
C ILE A 727 5.36 0.74 -34.51
N ARG A 728 4.31 1.57 -34.61
CA ARG A 728 2.93 1.12 -34.43
C ARG A 728 2.36 0.42 -35.66
N PHE A 729 2.56 1.00 -36.85
CA PHE A 729 1.86 0.55 -38.05
C PHE A 729 2.71 -0.27 -39.00
N ASN A 730 4.04 -0.12 -38.96
CA ASN A 730 4.96 -0.81 -39.85
C ASN A 730 6.35 -1.03 -39.20
N PRO A 731 6.42 -1.74 -38.06
CA PRO A 731 7.68 -1.97 -37.38
C PRO A 731 8.60 -2.87 -38.20
N SER A 732 9.89 -2.52 -38.26
CA SER A 732 10.93 -3.38 -38.79
C SER A 732 11.34 -4.43 -37.75
N MET A 733 11.41 -5.68 -38.20
CA MET A 733 11.90 -6.82 -37.42
C MET A 733 13.42 -7.02 -37.56
N ASP A 734 14.07 -6.24 -38.43
CA ASP A 734 15.51 -6.32 -38.63
C ASP A 734 16.24 -5.79 -37.39
N LEU A 735 17.40 -6.37 -37.10
CA LEU A 735 18.27 -5.91 -36.03
C LEU A 735 19.41 -5.05 -36.59
N LYS A 736 19.73 -3.97 -35.87
CA LYS A 736 20.89 -3.10 -36.14
C LYS A 736 21.74 -2.99 -34.87
N THR A 737 23.03 -3.19 -35.01
CA THR A 737 24.00 -2.94 -33.93
C THR A 737 24.37 -1.47 -33.88
N ILE A 738 24.22 -0.84 -32.71
CA ILE A 738 24.78 0.49 -32.42
C ILE A 738 26.03 0.30 -31.56
N LYS A 739 27.11 0.98 -31.94
CA LYS A 739 28.38 0.92 -31.21
C LYS A 739 28.24 1.50 -29.80
N GLY A 740 28.90 0.88 -28.85
CA GLY A 740 28.92 1.33 -27.45
C GLY A 740 29.37 2.78 -27.27
N SER A 741 30.33 3.24 -28.09
CA SER A 741 30.77 4.64 -28.11
C SER A 741 29.69 5.63 -28.58
N VAL A 742 28.78 5.22 -29.47
CA VAL A 742 27.65 6.02 -29.92
C VAL A 742 26.60 6.12 -28.81
N LEU A 743 26.33 5.01 -28.12
CA LEU A 743 25.44 5.00 -26.95
C LEU A 743 25.98 5.85 -25.82
N LYS A 744 27.29 5.76 -25.53
CA LYS A 744 27.95 6.64 -24.55
C LYS A 744 27.76 8.12 -24.89
N ASN A 745 28.02 8.51 -26.13
CA ASN A 745 27.84 9.88 -26.60
C ASN A 745 26.36 10.32 -26.48
N LEU A 746 25.40 9.46 -26.82
CA LEU A 746 23.98 9.72 -26.60
C LEU A 746 23.71 10.05 -25.12
N LEU A 747 24.13 9.19 -24.19
CA LEU A 747 23.90 9.37 -22.76
C LEU A 747 24.55 10.66 -22.23
N GLU A 748 25.78 10.97 -22.65
CA GLU A 748 26.47 12.21 -22.28
C GLU A 748 25.70 13.46 -22.75
N LYS A 749 25.16 13.42 -23.97
CA LYS A 749 24.34 14.50 -24.52
C LYS A 749 22.99 14.64 -23.83
N ILE A 750 22.36 13.51 -23.47
CA ILE A 750 21.12 13.49 -22.69
C ILE A 750 21.37 14.10 -21.31
N TYR A 751 22.40 13.63 -20.59
CA TYR A 751 22.79 14.16 -19.28
C TYR A 751 23.00 15.67 -19.33
N ARG A 752 23.74 16.16 -20.34
CA ARG A 752 23.98 17.59 -20.52
C ARG A 752 22.69 18.37 -20.78
N ARG A 753 21.86 17.95 -21.74
CA ARG A 753 20.62 18.67 -22.08
C ARG A 753 19.64 18.71 -20.92
N ALA A 754 19.48 17.57 -20.22
CA ALA A 754 18.61 17.47 -19.07
C ALA A 754 19.14 18.30 -17.89
N GLY A 755 20.45 18.32 -17.65
CA GLY A 755 21.08 19.21 -16.66
C GLY A 755 20.89 20.70 -17.00
N GLU A 756 21.06 21.09 -18.27
CA GLU A 756 20.79 22.45 -18.75
C GLU A 756 19.32 22.85 -18.52
N ALA A 757 18.37 21.92 -18.72
CA ALA A 757 16.96 22.16 -18.44
C ALA A 757 16.69 22.42 -16.94
N VAL A 758 17.30 21.64 -16.05
CA VAL A 758 17.20 21.84 -14.60
C VAL A 758 17.81 23.17 -14.17
N GLU A 759 19.00 23.51 -14.67
CA GLU A 759 19.67 24.78 -14.36
C GLU A 759 18.85 25.99 -14.83
N LYS A 760 18.23 25.92 -16.01
CA LYS A 760 17.31 26.97 -16.49
C LYS A 760 16.13 27.17 -15.53
N SER A 761 15.63 26.10 -14.92
CA SER A 761 14.49 26.14 -14.00
C SER A 761 14.80 26.69 -12.61
N ILE A 762 16.07 26.95 -12.29
CA ILE A 762 16.46 27.62 -11.03
C ILE A 762 16.07 29.09 -11.10
N ASP A 763 15.30 29.53 -10.11
CA ASP A 763 15.07 30.94 -9.84
C ASP A 763 16.38 31.55 -9.30
N PRO A 764 16.98 32.55 -9.98
CA PRO A 764 18.23 33.15 -9.57
C PRO A 764 18.15 33.92 -8.25
N GLU A 765 16.96 34.34 -7.80
CA GLU A 765 16.78 35.10 -6.57
C GLU A 765 16.74 34.18 -5.34
N THR A 766 15.90 33.15 -5.39
CA THR A 766 15.73 32.21 -4.27
C THR A 766 16.74 31.06 -4.30
N GLY A 767 17.28 30.78 -5.48
CA GLY A 767 18.11 29.62 -5.74
C GLY A 767 17.32 28.32 -5.63
N LEU A 768 15.98 28.31 -5.76
CA LEU A 768 15.08 27.14 -5.77
C LEU A 768 14.60 26.86 -7.20
N ILE A 769 14.18 25.63 -7.52
CA ILE A 769 13.66 25.34 -8.86
C ILE A 769 12.16 25.53 -8.97
N HIS A 770 11.71 26.05 -10.10
CA HIS A 770 10.32 25.93 -10.51
C HIS A 770 10.03 24.50 -10.99
N THR A 771 8.93 23.92 -10.50
CA THR A 771 8.61 22.49 -10.70
C THR A 771 7.79 22.26 -11.95
N TYR A 772 6.71 23.02 -12.11
CA TYR A 772 5.72 22.83 -13.17
C TYR A 772 5.53 24.08 -14.01
N PHE A 773 5.23 23.87 -15.28
CA PHE A 773 4.97 24.95 -16.23
C PHE A 773 3.74 24.65 -17.07
N GLN A 774 3.03 25.72 -17.40
CA GLN A 774 1.97 25.77 -18.40
C GLN A 774 2.51 26.45 -19.65
N HIS A 775 2.12 25.97 -20.84
CA HIS A 775 2.57 26.53 -22.11
C HIS A 775 1.37 27.00 -22.94
N GLU A 776 1.26 28.30 -23.19
CA GLU A 776 0.16 28.90 -23.95
C GLU A 776 0.55 29.10 -25.43
N PRO A 777 -0.15 28.49 -26.40
CA PRO A 777 0.05 28.80 -27.82
C PRO A 777 -0.18 30.28 -28.12
N VAL A 778 0.83 30.96 -28.69
CA VAL A 778 0.75 32.39 -29.08
C VAL A 778 0.93 32.61 -30.58
N ASP A 779 1.43 31.62 -31.31
CA ASP A 779 1.51 31.63 -32.78
C ASP A 779 1.10 30.24 -33.29
N TYR A 780 0.12 30.18 -34.20
CA TYR A 780 -0.56 28.94 -34.57
C TYR A 780 -1.34 29.03 -35.90
N GLU A 781 -1.63 27.86 -36.46
CA GLU A 781 -2.48 27.64 -37.62
C GLU A 781 -3.69 26.75 -37.23
N LEU A 782 -4.92 27.23 -37.47
CA LEU A 782 -6.15 26.49 -37.23
C LEU A 782 -6.66 25.77 -38.48
N GLU A 783 -7.44 24.70 -38.31
CA GLU A 783 -8.23 24.14 -39.40
C GLU A 783 -9.49 24.99 -39.63
N GLY A 784 -9.56 25.68 -40.79
CA GLY A 784 -10.69 26.53 -41.16
C GLY A 784 -10.48 28.02 -40.89
N LYS A 785 -11.56 28.81 -40.97
CA LYS A 785 -11.47 30.27 -40.72
C LYS A 785 -11.19 30.52 -39.23
N PRO A 786 -10.32 31.49 -38.87
CA PRO A 786 -10.10 31.87 -37.49
C PRO A 786 -11.43 32.26 -36.82
N LYS A 787 -11.84 31.51 -35.81
CA LYS A 787 -12.91 31.91 -34.89
C LYS A 787 -12.27 32.50 -33.63
N ASP A 788 -12.77 33.62 -33.14
CA ASP A 788 -12.46 34.06 -31.78
C ASP A 788 -12.96 32.99 -30.81
N TYR A 789 -12.09 32.53 -29.90
CA TYR A 789 -12.45 31.51 -28.94
C TYR A 789 -13.64 31.94 -28.06
N LYS A 790 -13.81 33.25 -27.82
CA LYS A 790 -14.97 33.80 -27.10
C LYS A 790 -16.31 33.54 -27.78
N CYS A 791 -16.29 33.26 -29.08
CA CYS A 791 -17.46 32.94 -29.88
C CYS A 791 -17.75 31.45 -29.97
N LEU A 792 -16.89 30.59 -29.38
CA LEU A 792 -17.13 29.14 -29.32
C LEU A 792 -18.10 28.83 -28.17
N THR A 793 -18.98 27.86 -28.40
CA THR A 793 -19.75 27.26 -27.31
C THR A 793 -18.87 26.34 -26.46
N SER A 794 -19.36 25.93 -25.29
CA SER A 794 -18.66 24.99 -24.41
C SER A 794 -18.41 23.62 -25.04
N GLU A 795 -19.22 23.23 -26.04
CA GLU A 795 -19.13 21.94 -26.73
C GLU A 795 -18.29 21.99 -28.02
N GLU A 796 -18.14 23.17 -28.64
CA GLU A 796 -17.34 23.32 -29.85
C GLU A 796 -15.84 23.10 -29.57
N LYS A 797 -15.18 22.27 -30.40
CA LYS A 797 -13.72 22.12 -30.46
C LYS A 797 -13.22 22.34 -31.88
N VAL A 798 -12.33 23.31 -32.10
CA VAL A 798 -11.72 23.57 -33.41
C VAL A 798 -10.32 22.95 -33.44
N PRO A 799 -10.03 22.00 -34.34
CA PRO A 799 -8.69 21.42 -34.45
C PRO A 799 -7.63 22.47 -34.76
N CYS A 800 -6.49 22.37 -34.07
CA CYS A 800 -5.30 23.17 -34.35
C CYS A 800 -4.37 22.35 -35.24
N LYS A 801 -4.11 22.85 -36.45
CA LYS A 801 -3.23 22.19 -37.43
C LYS A 801 -1.78 22.22 -36.97
N LYS A 802 -1.33 23.36 -36.43
CA LYS A 802 0.06 23.57 -36.01
C LYS A 802 0.15 24.69 -34.98
N VAL A 803 0.96 24.51 -33.94
CA VAL A 803 1.40 25.59 -33.04
C VAL A 803 2.86 25.89 -33.36
N LEU A 804 3.20 27.15 -33.62
CA LEU A 804 4.55 27.61 -33.99
C LEU A 804 5.33 28.15 -32.79
N LYS A 805 4.63 28.73 -31.80
CA LYS A 805 5.26 29.30 -30.61
C LYS A 805 4.35 29.20 -29.40
N PHE A 806 4.97 28.94 -28.25
CA PHE A 806 4.35 29.01 -26.93
C PHE A 806 4.88 30.19 -26.13
N LYS A 807 4.08 30.63 -25.16
CA LYS A 807 4.49 31.47 -24.05
C LYS A 807 4.37 30.64 -22.77
N GLN A 808 5.48 30.48 -22.07
CA GLN A 808 5.52 29.73 -20.82
C GLN A 808 4.98 30.56 -19.65
N LYS A 809 4.28 29.89 -18.73
CA LYS A 809 3.86 30.38 -17.42
C LYS A 809 4.29 29.40 -16.35
N THR A 810 4.99 29.91 -15.35
CA THR A 810 5.47 29.13 -14.22
C THR A 810 4.39 28.99 -13.14
N LEU A 811 4.27 27.81 -12.55
CA LEU A 811 3.42 27.60 -11.37
C LEU A 811 4.18 27.96 -10.07
N PRO A 812 3.47 28.24 -8.96
CA PRO A 812 4.08 28.43 -7.64
C PRO A 812 5.00 27.27 -7.22
N LEU A 813 5.80 27.49 -6.18
CA LEU A 813 6.80 26.51 -5.73
C LEU A 813 6.16 25.20 -5.24
N PHE A 814 6.74 24.06 -5.60
CA PHE A 814 6.42 22.74 -5.04
C PHE A 814 7.65 22.12 -4.38
N LEU A 815 7.41 21.35 -3.31
CA LEU A 815 8.45 20.59 -2.61
C LEU A 815 9.11 19.56 -3.54
N GLU A 816 8.31 18.93 -4.40
CA GLU A 816 8.73 17.88 -5.33
C GLU A 816 9.91 18.28 -6.21
N GLY A 817 9.88 19.48 -6.80
CA GLY A 817 11.01 19.94 -7.62
C GLY A 817 12.32 19.99 -6.82
N GLN A 818 12.26 20.38 -5.55
CA GLN A 818 13.47 20.47 -4.74
C GLN A 818 14.02 19.08 -4.39
N VAL A 819 13.14 18.10 -4.16
CA VAL A 819 13.53 16.69 -3.98
C VAL A 819 14.31 16.21 -5.20
N HIS A 820 13.75 16.39 -6.41
CA HIS A 820 14.41 15.95 -7.64
C HIS A 820 15.71 16.69 -7.93
N ARG A 821 15.81 17.95 -7.53
CA ARG A 821 17.06 18.70 -7.64
C ARG A 821 18.13 18.17 -6.67
N LEU A 822 17.77 17.87 -5.42
CA LEU A 822 18.73 17.35 -4.44
C LEU A 822 19.40 16.06 -4.92
N ARG A 823 18.66 15.21 -5.65
CA ARG A 823 19.18 13.98 -6.29
C ARG A 823 20.30 14.21 -7.31
N LEU A 824 20.46 15.42 -7.82
CA LEU A 824 21.52 15.79 -8.76
C LEU A 824 22.69 16.53 -8.11
N ILE A 825 22.56 16.94 -6.85
CA ILE A 825 23.55 17.74 -6.15
C ILE A 825 24.54 16.83 -5.42
N ASN A 826 25.80 16.82 -5.88
CA ASN A 826 26.88 16.07 -5.23
C ASN A 826 27.64 16.87 -4.15
N SER A 827 27.38 18.18 -4.01
CA SER A 827 28.04 19.02 -2.99
C SER A 827 27.13 19.19 -1.77
N LYS A 828 27.64 18.79 -0.60
CA LYS A 828 26.97 18.94 0.69
C LYS A 828 26.62 20.41 0.97
N GLU A 829 27.50 21.35 0.60
CA GLU A 829 27.26 22.79 0.77
C GLU A 829 26.11 23.29 -0.09
N LYS A 830 26.06 22.89 -1.38
CA LYS A 830 24.95 23.25 -2.27
C LYS A 830 23.62 22.63 -1.81
N ALA A 831 23.65 21.37 -1.37
CA ALA A 831 22.45 20.72 -0.83
C ALA A 831 21.95 21.47 0.42
N ARG A 832 22.87 21.86 1.32
CA ARG A 832 22.55 22.67 2.50
C ARG A 832 22.02 24.06 2.15
N GLN A 833 22.47 24.66 1.04
CA GLN A 833 21.89 25.92 0.55
C GLN A 833 20.43 25.73 0.11
N VAL A 834 20.12 24.64 -0.61
CA VAL A 834 18.73 24.32 -0.98
C VAL A 834 17.87 24.09 0.27
N TYR A 835 18.37 23.33 1.25
CA TYR A 835 17.73 23.15 2.56
C TYR A 835 17.38 24.50 3.22
N ARG A 836 18.36 25.40 3.36
CA ARG A 836 18.17 26.72 3.96
C ARG A 836 17.21 27.60 3.16
N SER A 837 17.29 27.60 1.83
CA SER A 837 16.37 28.37 0.99
C SER A 837 14.94 27.86 1.12
N LEU A 838 14.75 26.54 1.16
CA LEU A 838 13.42 25.94 1.28
C LEU A 838 12.78 26.26 2.64
N ARG A 839 13.55 26.17 3.74
CA ARG A 839 13.10 26.52 5.10
C ARG A 839 12.71 27.99 5.24
N ASN A 840 13.29 28.86 4.40
CA ASN A 840 12.93 30.29 4.32
C ASN A 840 11.81 30.60 3.31
N SER A 841 11.32 29.60 2.57
CA SER A 841 10.29 29.78 1.54
C SER A 841 8.87 29.67 2.10
N PRO A 842 7.83 30.09 1.35
CA PRO A 842 6.42 29.89 1.72
C PRO A 842 5.97 28.43 1.82
N VAL A 843 6.79 27.47 1.38
CA VAL A 843 6.51 26.03 1.48
C VAL A 843 6.72 25.54 2.92
N PHE A 844 7.60 26.16 3.71
CA PHE A 844 7.80 25.79 5.10
C PHE A 844 6.67 26.31 6.00
N ASP A 845 5.98 25.39 6.68
CA ASP A 845 5.00 25.65 7.71
C ASP A 845 5.72 25.96 9.03
N LYS A 846 5.68 27.23 9.44
CA LYS A 846 6.38 27.69 10.65
C LYS A 846 5.71 27.27 11.95
N GLU A 847 4.41 26.97 11.94
CA GLU A 847 3.67 26.60 13.15
C GLU A 847 3.88 25.13 13.49
N LEU A 848 3.91 24.28 12.46
CA LEU A 848 4.13 22.84 12.62
C LEU A 848 5.61 22.44 12.46
N GLU A 849 6.45 23.35 11.94
CA GLU A 849 7.85 23.10 11.59
C GLU A 849 8.00 21.93 10.58
N MET A 850 7.17 21.96 9.53
CA MET A 850 7.11 20.93 8.48
C MET A 850 7.03 21.58 7.09
N TYR A 851 7.24 20.81 6.03
CA TYR A 851 7.12 21.31 4.65
C TYR A 851 5.76 20.96 4.06
N LYS A 852 5.06 21.97 3.56
CA LYS A 852 3.86 21.79 2.75
C LYS A 852 4.23 21.20 1.39
N LEU A 853 3.26 20.64 0.69
CA LEU A 853 3.48 20.12 -0.66
C LEU A 853 3.80 21.23 -1.67
N ASN A 854 3.19 22.39 -1.49
CA ASN A 854 3.26 23.52 -2.42
C ASN A 854 3.03 24.86 -1.71
N GLU A 855 3.41 25.94 -2.40
CA GLU A 855 2.99 27.30 -2.11
C GLU A 855 1.53 27.53 -2.53
N CYS A 856 0.92 28.60 -2.03
CA CYS A 856 -0.44 29.00 -2.37
C CYS A 856 -0.71 29.06 -3.87
N LEU A 857 -1.69 28.28 -4.33
CA LEU A 857 -2.08 28.19 -5.74
C LEU A 857 -3.12 29.25 -6.15
N ASN A 858 -3.44 30.23 -5.30
CA ASN A 858 -4.51 31.19 -5.58
C ASN A 858 -4.34 32.00 -6.87
N SER A 859 -3.10 32.16 -7.34
CA SER A 859 -2.76 32.81 -8.61
C SER A 859 -2.92 31.92 -9.85
N CYS A 860 -3.15 30.61 -9.66
CA CYS A 860 -3.47 29.66 -10.71
C CYS A 860 -4.98 29.63 -10.94
N GLY A 861 -5.39 29.40 -12.19
CA GLY A 861 -6.79 29.14 -12.52
C GLY A 861 -7.20 27.71 -12.16
N ASP A 862 -8.50 27.48 -12.03
CA ASP A 862 -9.07 26.19 -11.61
C ASP A 862 -8.77 25.06 -12.61
N GLU A 863 -8.46 25.42 -13.86
CA GLU A 863 -8.13 24.50 -14.95
C GLU A 863 -6.87 23.64 -14.71
N ILE A 864 -6.00 23.99 -13.75
CA ILE A 864 -4.79 23.18 -13.48
C ILE A 864 -5.11 21.83 -12.83
N GLY A 865 -6.30 21.68 -12.24
CA GLY A 865 -6.77 20.43 -11.63
C GLY A 865 -7.26 20.57 -10.19
N ARG A 866 -7.60 19.42 -9.58
CA ARG A 866 -8.17 19.32 -8.22
C ARG A 866 -7.32 20.04 -7.16
N ALA A 867 -6.01 20.12 -7.34
CA ALA A 867 -5.09 20.84 -6.46
C ALA A 867 -5.57 22.27 -6.17
N ARG A 868 -6.11 22.96 -7.17
CA ARG A 868 -6.58 24.34 -7.01
C ARG A 868 -7.94 24.42 -6.31
N THR A 869 -8.76 23.38 -6.45
CA THR A 869 -10.13 23.30 -5.91
C THR A 869 -10.17 22.91 -4.44
N PHE A 870 -9.22 22.10 -3.98
CA PHE A 870 -9.13 21.76 -2.56
C PHE A 870 -8.88 23.01 -1.70
N SER A 871 -9.43 23.01 -0.49
CA SER A 871 -9.13 24.05 0.50
C SER A 871 -7.64 24.02 0.85
N ARG A 872 -7.06 25.19 1.14
CA ARG A 872 -5.67 25.29 1.58
C ARG A 872 -5.44 24.44 2.83
N GLY A 873 -4.30 23.76 2.91
CA GLY A 873 -3.94 22.85 4.00
C GLY A 873 -4.68 21.52 3.98
N TRP A 874 -5.36 21.17 2.87
CA TRP A 874 -6.17 19.97 2.75
C TRP A 874 -5.87 19.23 1.44
N PHE A 875 -5.78 17.90 1.49
CA PHE A 875 -5.36 17.07 0.36
C PHE A 875 -4.08 17.63 -0.30
N GLU A 876 -3.89 17.54 -1.61
CA GLU A 876 -2.67 17.98 -2.29
C GLU A 876 -2.54 19.52 -2.44
N ASN A 877 -3.31 20.33 -1.69
CA ASN A 877 -3.18 21.79 -1.69
C ASN A 877 -2.65 22.32 -0.36
N GLU A 878 -1.37 22.68 -0.31
CA GLU A 878 -0.72 23.26 0.88
C GLU A 878 -0.76 22.37 2.14
N SER A 879 -1.17 21.10 2.07
CA SER A 879 -1.02 20.17 3.19
C SER A 879 0.42 19.69 3.33
N ILE A 880 0.74 19.03 4.45
CA ILE A 880 1.99 18.30 4.60
C ILE A 880 1.76 16.89 4.07
N TRP A 881 2.15 16.65 2.82
CA TRP A 881 1.99 15.33 2.19
C TRP A 881 3.14 14.41 2.59
N LEU A 882 2.87 13.41 3.43
CA LEU A 882 3.92 12.63 4.10
C LEU A 882 4.83 11.91 3.12
N HIS A 883 4.30 11.42 2.00
CA HIS A 883 5.12 10.75 0.99
C HIS A 883 6.19 11.68 0.40
N MET A 884 5.82 12.89 -0.02
CA MET A 884 6.79 13.85 -0.57
C MET A 884 7.72 14.41 0.52
N SER A 885 7.18 14.59 1.73
CA SER A 885 7.95 14.99 2.92
C SER A 885 9.06 13.98 3.22
N TYR A 886 8.78 12.68 3.12
CA TYR A 886 9.79 11.66 3.36
C TYR A 886 10.75 11.48 2.19
N LYS A 887 10.31 11.71 0.94
CA LYS A 887 11.26 11.83 -0.17
C LYS A 887 12.25 12.96 0.09
N TYR A 888 11.79 14.11 0.59
CA TYR A 888 12.68 15.21 0.96
C TYR A 888 13.68 14.82 2.06
N LEU A 889 13.19 14.23 3.17
CA LEU A 889 14.06 13.74 4.24
C LEU A 889 15.08 12.70 3.73
N LEU A 890 14.65 11.79 2.86
CA LEU A 890 15.54 10.82 2.22
C LEU A 890 16.68 11.49 1.45
N GLU A 891 16.40 12.55 0.68
CA GLU A 891 17.44 13.25 -0.05
C GLU A 891 18.39 14.05 0.86
N LEU A 892 17.94 14.50 2.05
CA LEU A 892 18.86 15.06 3.06
C LEU A 892 19.85 14.00 3.56
N VAL A 893 19.38 12.78 3.82
CA VAL A 893 20.23 11.65 4.21
C VAL A 893 21.22 11.30 3.10
N ARG A 894 20.76 11.20 1.83
CA ARG A 894 21.65 10.92 0.68
C ARG A 894 22.67 12.02 0.43
N ALA A 895 22.33 13.28 0.72
CA ALA A 895 23.26 14.40 0.66
C ALA A 895 24.26 14.46 1.84
N GLY A 896 24.15 13.53 2.81
CA GLY A 896 25.00 13.49 4.01
C GLY A 896 24.72 14.66 4.98
N LEU A 897 23.53 15.28 4.90
CA LEU A 897 23.08 16.36 5.77
C LEU A 897 22.41 15.80 7.04
N TYR A 898 23.11 14.92 7.76
CA TYR A 898 22.53 14.19 8.89
C TYR A 898 22.05 15.11 10.01
N GLU A 899 22.81 16.16 10.35
CA GLU A 899 22.39 17.12 11.38
C GLU A 899 21.08 17.83 11.00
N ASP A 900 21.01 18.32 9.75
CA ASP A 900 19.83 19.00 9.21
C ASP A 900 18.64 18.01 9.10
N PHE A 901 18.89 16.74 8.73
CA PHE A 901 17.88 15.67 8.72
C PHE A 901 17.33 15.39 10.12
N TYR A 902 18.17 15.24 11.14
CA TYR A 902 17.71 14.93 12.51
C TYR A 902 16.96 16.09 13.15
N GLU A 903 17.26 17.33 12.78
CA GLU A 903 16.47 18.50 13.16
C GLU A 903 15.03 18.36 12.64
N ASP A 904 14.86 18.16 11.32
CA ASP A 904 13.55 18.07 10.69
C ASP A 904 12.82 16.75 11.02
N ALA A 905 13.55 15.64 11.24
CA ALA A 905 12.97 14.34 11.55
C ALA A 905 12.15 14.36 12.85
N ARG A 906 12.55 15.18 13.84
CA ARG A 906 11.86 15.30 15.15
C ARG A 906 10.43 15.82 15.04
N THR A 907 10.13 16.59 14.00
CA THR A 907 8.78 17.11 13.75
C THR A 907 8.09 16.36 12.62
N MET A 908 8.84 15.91 11.62
CA MET A 908 8.27 15.33 10.40
C MET A 908 8.07 13.81 10.44
N LEU A 909 8.85 13.04 11.20
CA LEU A 909 8.62 11.61 11.33
C LEU A 909 7.49 11.36 12.32
N VAL A 910 6.46 10.63 11.88
CA VAL A 910 5.27 10.29 12.68
C VAL A 910 5.58 9.78 14.10
N PRO A 911 6.57 8.89 14.37
CA PRO A 911 6.81 8.40 15.74
C PRO A 911 7.22 9.48 16.75
N PHE A 912 7.65 10.66 16.30
CA PHE A 912 8.05 11.78 17.17
C PHE A 912 6.95 12.85 17.33
N MET A 913 5.83 12.72 16.61
CA MET A 913 4.72 13.66 16.70
C MET A 913 3.95 13.48 18.01
N ASP A 914 3.30 14.55 18.50
CA ASP A 914 2.35 14.42 19.62
C ASP A 914 1.12 13.62 19.17
N PRO A 915 0.87 12.42 19.73
CA PRO A 915 -0.24 11.58 19.30
C PRO A 915 -1.62 12.24 19.50
N ARG A 916 -1.73 13.20 20.43
CA ARG A 916 -2.98 13.95 20.67
C ARG A 916 -3.28 14.95 19.55
N VAL A 917 -2.25 15.46 18.89
CA VAL A 917 -2.38 16.35 17.72
C VAL A 917 -2.54 15.51 16.46
N TYR A 918 -1.67 14.50 16.28
CA TYR A 918 -1.73 13.58 15.12
C TYR A 918 -3.07 12.84 15.05
N GLY A 919 -3.67 12.53 16.20
CA GLY A 919 -5.06 12.09 16.34
C GLY A 919 -5.31 10.62 16.03
N ARG A 920 -4.26 9.82 15.84
CA ARG A 920 -4.28 8.37 15.59
C ARG A 920 -2.96 7.73 16.07
N SER A 921 -2.76 6.44 15.82
CA SER A 921 -1.52 5.75 16.19
C SER A 921 -0.29 6.37 15.53
N VAL A 922 0.71 6.78 16.31
CA VAL A 922 1.99 7.27 15.77
C VAL A 922 2.91 6.17 15.22
N LEU A 923 2.41 4.93 15.19
CA LEU A 923 3.06 3.83 14.46
C LEU A 923 2.61 3.80 12.99
N GLU A 924 1.46 4.39 12.68
CA GLU A 924 0.83 4.31 11.36
C GLU A 924 1.01 5.62 10.61
N ASN A 925 1.64 5.57 9.43
CA ASN A 925 1.68 6.71 8.52
C ASN A 925 0.27 7.12 8.08
N SER A 926 0.09 8.39 7.76
CA SER A 926 -1.06 8.91 7.02
C SER A 926 -0.64 9.28 5.59
N SER A 927 -1.60 9.67 4.74
CA SER A 927 -1.25 10.21 3.41
C SER A 927 -0.81 11.66 3.54
N PHE A 928 -1.55 12.43 4.33
CA PHE A 928 -1.23 13.82 4.63
C PHE A 928 -1.55 14.21 6.06
N ILE A 929 -0.97 15.32 6.47
CA ILE A 929 -1.28 16.07 7.69
C ILE A 929 -1.83 17.42 7.27
N ALA A 930 -2.95 17.85 7.86
CA ALA A 930 -3.49 19.17 7.55
C ALA A 930 -2.56 20.26 8.15
N SER A 931 -2.13 21.18 7.31
CA SER A 931 -1.15 22.21 7.68
C SER A 931 -1.80 23.37 8.44
N SER A 932 -0.99 24.32 8.93
CA SER A 932 -1.47 25.57 9.53
C SER A 932 -2.34 26.41 8.59
N ALA A 933 -2.22 26.20 7.27
CA ALA A 933 -3.06 26.84 6.26
C ALA A 933 -4.51 26.31 6.26
N CYS A 934 -4.78 25.19 6.94
CA CYS A 934 -6.12 24.61 7.04
C CYS A 934 -7.09 25.59 7.73
N PRO A 935 -8.26 25.86 7.12
CA PRO A 935 -9.24 26.77 7.70
C PRO A 935 -9.89 26.23 8.98
N ASP A 936 -9.90 24.90 9.19
CA ASP A 936 -10.34 24.27 10.44
C ASP A 936 -9.17 24.14 11.43
N PRO A 937 -9.17 24.90 12.55
CA PRO A 937 -8.12 24.81 13.55
C PRO A 937 -8.01 23.43 14.22
N ASN A 938 -9.11 22.66 14.29
CA ASN A 938 -9.11 21.33 14.92
C ASN A 938 -8.50 20.25 14.02
N ALA A 939 -8.31 20.55 12.73
CA ALA A 939 -7.66 19.64 11.79
C ALA A 939 -6.14 19.83 11.75
N ARG A 940 -5.62 21.00 12.14
CA ARG A 940 -4.19 21.34 12.01
C ARG A 940 -3.31 20.36 12.79
N GLY A 941 -2.30 19.81 12.13
CA GLY A 941 -1.39 18.80 12.68
C GLY A 941 -1.96 17.38 12.72
N ARG A 942 -3.23 17.17 12.38
CA ARG A 942 -3.87 15.84 12.38
C ARG A 942 -3.56 15.07 11.10
N GLY A 943 -3.30 13.77 11.23
CA GLY A 943 -3.12 12.85 10.10
C GLY A 943 -4.45 12.38 9.50
N PHE A 944 -4.49 12.20 8.18
CA PHE A 944 -5.64 11.73 7.41
C PHE A 944 -5.26 10.66 6.39
N VAL A 945 -6.17 9.69 6.19
CA VAL A 945 -6.00 8.58 5.24
C VAL A 945 -4.85 7.66 5.66
N ALA A 946 -5.14 6.75 6.59
CA ALA A 946 -4.14 5.88 7.24
C ALA A 946 -3.49 4.88 6.27
N ARG A 947 -2.22 4.58 6.55
CA ARG A 947 -1.40 3.47 6.06
C ARG A 947 -1.34 3.37 4.54
N LEU A 948 -0.67 2.34 4.02
CA LEU A 948 -0.49 2.05 2.59
C LEU A 948 -0.03 3.26 1.75
N SER A 949 0.64 4.21 2.39
CA SER A 949 1.18 5.42 1.78
C SER A 949 2.58 5.16 1.23
N GLY A 950 2.98 5.92 0.21
CA GLY A 950 4.33 5.84 -0.33
C GLY A 950 5.40 6.23 0.67
N SER A 951 5.05 6.97 1.74
CA SER A 951 5.95 7.29 2.85
C SER A 951 6.59 6.05 3.47
N THR A 952 5.89 4.92 3.47
CA THR A 952 6.43 3.66 3.98
C THR A 952 7.68 3.19 3.23
N ALA A 953 7.64 3.19 1.90
CA ALA A 953 8.79 2.77 1.09
C ALA A 953 9.97 3.74 1.24
N GLU A 954 9.68 5.04 1.39
CA GLU A 954 10.73 6.04 1.63
C GLU A 954 11.34 5.91 3.03
N PHE A 955 10.53 5.63 4.06
CA PHE A 955 11.04 5.41 5.41
C PHE A 955 11.92 4.16 5.49
N ILE A 956 11.54 3.05 4.85
CA ILE A 956 12.38 1.86 4.76
C ILE A 956 13.74 2.21 4.14
N HIS A 957 13.75 3.05 3.10
CA HIS A 957 15.00 3.51 2.48
C HIS A 957 15.82 4.38 3.44
N ILE A 958 15.21 5.38 4.09
CA ILE A 958 15.86 6.18 5.13
C ILE A 958 16.47 5.27 6.19
N TRP A 959 15.71 4.31 6.70
CA TRP A 959 16.14 3.38 7.73
C TRP A 959 17.36 2.56 7.29
N GLN A 960 17.39 2.04 6.07
CA GLN A 960 18.56 1.35 5.54
C GLN A 960 19.77 2.29 5.45
N LEU A 961 19.62 3.50 4.90
CA LEU A 961 20.75 4.45 4.82
C LEU A 961 21.31 4.83 6.20
N LEU A 962 20.45 5.03 7.21
CA LEU A 962 20.89 5.36 8.56
C LEU A 962 21.55 4.18 9.29
N THR A 963 21.04 2.97 9.10
CA THR A 963 21.51 1.79 9.85
C THR A 963 22.69 1.08 9.20
N VAL A 964 22.80 1.08 7.87
CA VAL A 964 23.85 0.35 7.15
C VAL A 964 24.70 1.22 6.23
N GLY A 965 24.16 2.34 5.75
CA GLY A 965 24.82 3.26 4.82
C GLY A 965 24.44 3.02 3.35
N GLU A 966 24.90 3.91 2.46
CA GLU A 966 24.51 3.94 1.04
C GLU A 966 25.11 2.78 0.22
N LYS A 967 26.38 2.44 0.46
CA LYS A 967 27.13 1.44 -0.31
C LYS A 967 27.79 0.43 0.62
N PRO A 968 27.00 -0.43 1.29
CA PRO A 968 27.54 -1.41 2.21
C PRO A 968 28.36 -2.48 1.48
N PHE A 969 28.04 -2.76 0.21
CA PHE A 969 28.88 -3.55 -0.68
C PHE A 969 29.53 -2.68 -1.75
N LYS A 970 30.81 -2.93 -2.02
CA LYS A 970 31.60 -2.22 -3.05
C LYS A 970 32.45 -3.20 -3.83
N LEU A 971 32.76 -2.86 -5.08
CA LEU A 971 33.73 -3.59 -5.88
C LEU A 971 35.02 -2.76 -5.94
N GLU A 972 36.11 -3.29 -5.40
CA GLU A 972 37.42 -2.64 -5.43
C GLU A 972 38.48 -3.65 -5.88
N ASN A 973 39.29 -3.29 -6.89
CA ASN A 973 40.32 -4.17 -7.48
C ASN A 973 39.78 -5.56 -7.89
N GLY A 974 38.52 -5.63 -8.35
CA GLY A 974 37.86 -6.88 -8.74
C GLY A 974 37.42 -7.77 -7.56
N GLN A 975 37.53 -7.30 -6.32
CA GLN A 975 37.07 -8.01 -5.12
C GLN A 975 35.89 -7.30 -4.47
N LEU A 976 34.92 -8.08 -4.02
CA LEU A 976 33.78 -7.56 -3.26
C LEU A 976 34.24 -7.19 -1.85
N ARG A 977 33.93 -5.98 -1.43
CA ARG A 977 34.12 -5.48 -0.07
C ARG A 977 32.79 -5.26 0.63
N PHE A 978 32.77 -5.44 1.94
CA PHE A 978 31.61 -5.14 2.79
C PHE A 978 32.05 -4.23 3.94
N GLY A 979 31.39 -3.09 4.12
CA GLY A 979 31.68 -2.15 5.20
C GLY A 979 30.44 -1.37 5.56
N LEU A 980 30.21 -1.14 6.85
CA LEU A 980 29.02 -0.43 7.33
C LEU A 980 29.35 1.03 7.62
N THR A 981 28.42 1.92 7.28
CA THR A 981 28.57 3.37 7.55
C THR A 981 27.30 3.92 8.22
N PRO A 982 27.00 3.47 9.45
CA PRO A 982 25.81 3.93 10.15
C PRO A 982 25.86 5.44 10.39
N ALA A 983 24.73 6.10 10.31
CA ALA A 983 24.50 7.47 10.77
C ALA A 983 23.37 7.40 11.79
N LEU A 984 23.72 7.24 13.07
CA LEU A 984 22.80 7.04 14.19
C LEU A 984 23.17 8.03 15.31
N PRO A 985 22.18 8.67 15.98
CA PRO A 985 22.43 9.49 17.16
C PRO A 985 22.90 8.61 18.32
N ALA A 986 23.80 9.13 19.15
CA ALA A 986 24.23 8.47 20.38
C ALA A 986 23.04 8.14 21.29
N GLU A 987 22.05 9.02 21.31
CA GLU A 987 20.85 8.88 22.14
C GLU A 987 19.99 7.68 21.76
N TRP A 988 20.13 7.10 20.55
CA TRP A 988 19.38 5.92 20.09
C TRP A 988 19.94 4.58 20.57
N PHE A 989 21.14 4.57 21.17
CA PHE A 989 21.72 3.35 21.72
C PHE A 989 21.07 3.04 23.08
N THR A 990 20.81 1.76 23.36
CA THR A 990 20.15 1.31 24.59
C THR A 990 20.89 1.76 25.84
N ASN A 991 20.17 2.15 26.89
CA ASN A 991 20.79 2.44 28.20
C ASN A 991 20.99 1.19 29.06
N ASP A 992 20.10 0.21 28.88
CA ASP A 992 20.07 -1.04 29.64
C ASP A 992 20.04 -2.24 28.70
N SER A 993 20.45 -3.41 29.21
CA SER A 993 20.32 -4.65 28.46
C SER A 993 18.86 -5.03 28.26
N ARG A 994 18.52 -5.52 27.06
CA ARG A 994 17.18 -5.97 26.69
C ARG A 994 17.19 -7.41 26.21
N VAL A 995 16.15 -8.16 26.53
CA VAL A 995 15.92 -9.51 26.00
C VAL A 995 14.84 -9.42 24.94
N VAL A 996 15.14 -9.91 23.74
CA VAL A 996 14.27 -9.84 22.57
C VAL A 996 14.13 -11.21 21.92
N ASN A 997 13.03 -11.45 21.23
CA ASN A 997 12.90 -12.62 20.38
C ASN A 997 13.38 -12.27 18.97
N PHE A 998 14.40 -12.97 18.49
CA PHE A 998 14.86 -12.89 17.11
C PHE A 998 14.89 -14.29 16.52
N ARG A 999 14.09 -14.54 15.47
CA ARG A 999 13.97 -15.85 14.81
C ARG A 999 13.63 -17.01 15.78
N GLY A 1000 12.71 -16.77 16.71
CA GLY A 1000 12.28 -17.74 17.71
C GLY A 1000 13.28 -17.98 18.84
N LYS A 1001 14.37 -17.20 18.92
CA LYS A 1001 15.39 -17.33 19.96
C LYS A 1001 15.39 -16.10 20.87
N SER A 1002 15.35 -16.35 22.17
CA SER A 1002 15.60 -15.33 23.19
C SER A 1002 17.06 -14.86 23.08
N THR A 1003 17.25 -13.60 22.73
CA THR A 1003 18.56 -12.99 22.47
C THR A 1003 18.73 -11.78 23.37
N GLN A 1004 19.89 -11.70 24.03
CA GLN A 1004 20.23 -10.55 24.85
C GLN A 1004 20.95 -9.49 24.00
N ILE A 1005 20.40 -8.27 24.00
CA ILE A 1005 21.04 -7.06 23.50
C ILE A 1005 21.65 -6.34 24.70
N PRO A 1006 22.97 -6.09 24.74
CA PRO A 1006 23.59 -5.37 25.85
C PRO A 1006 23.15 -3.90 25.95
N ALA A 1007 23.56 -3.24 27.03
CA ALA A 1007 23.52 -1.78 27.11
C ALA A 1007 24.51 -1.15 26.12
N ASN A 1008 24.32 0.14 25.81
CA ASN A 1008 25.07 0.92 24.84
C ASN A 1008 25.08 0.29 23.44
N CYS A 1009 23.96 -0.33 23.05
CA CYS A 1009 23.85 -1.04 21.78
C CYS A 1009 22.66 -0.56 20.95
N PHE A 1010 22.76 -0.70 19.63
CA PHE A 1010 21.63 -0.60 18.70
C PHE A 1010 21.58 -1.88 17.90
N ALA A 1011 20.39 -2.48 17.73
CA ALA A 1011 20.25 -3.70 16.94
C ALA A 1011 19.20 -3.54 15.83
N CYS A 1012 19.42 -4.16 14.68
CA CYS A 1012 18.44 -4.22 13.60
C CYS A 1012 18.62 -5.46 12.71
N SER A 1013 17.66 -5.69 11.82
CA SER A 1013 17.78 -6.71 10.78
C SER A 1013 18.67 -6.21 9.64
N LEU A 1014 19.74 -6.96 9.35
CA LEU A 1014 20.59 -6.79 8.17
C LEU A 1014 20.22 -7.84 7.14
N LEU A 1015 20.02 -7.41 5.88
CA LEU A 1015 19.59 -8.27 4.78
C LEU A 1015 18.43 -9.18 5.23
N GLY A 1016 17.40 -8.61 5.86
CA GLY A 1016 16.16 -9.29 6.25
C GLY A 1016 16.22 -10.38 7.33
N ASN A 1017 17.38 -11.01 7.60
CA ASN A 1017 17.44 -12.18 8.49
C ASN A 1017 18.71 -12.32 9.36
N ILE A 1018 19.64 -11.37 9.28
CA ILE A 1018 20.87 -11.33 10.07
C ILE A 1018 20.65 -10.34 11.22
N LEU A 1019 20.94 -10.75 12.47
CA LEU A 1019 20.93 -9.82 13.59
C LEU A 1019 22.20 -8.96 13.56
N LEU A 1020 22.06 -7.67 13.25
CA LEU A 1020 23.14 -6.70 13.33
C LEU A 1020 23.09 -6.00 14.70
N VAL A 1021 24.21 -5.94 15.42
CA VAL A 1021 24.32 -5.28 16.73
C VAL A 1021 25.52 -4.33 16.72
N TYR A 1022 25.26 -3.02 16.82
CA TYR A 1022 26.30 -2.02 17.03
C TYR A 1022 26.55 -1.81 18.52
N HIS A 1023 27.81 -1.77 18.94
CA HIS A 1023 28.27 -1.50 20.30
C HIS A 1023 28.95 -0.14 20.33
N ASN A 1024 28.39 0.83 21.05
CA ASN A 1024 28.87 2.21 21.10
C ASN A 1024 29.26 2.62 22.53
N GLN A 1025 30.39 2.13 23.01
CA GLN A 1025 30.86 2.45 24.36
C GLN A 1025 31.36 3.89 24.48
N ALA A 1026 31.68 4.55 23.36
CA ALA A 1026 32.11 5.94 23.33
C ALA A 1026 30.96 6.93 23.59
N GLY A 1027 29.69 6.53 23.40
CA GLY A 1027 28.53 7.39 23.58
C GLY A 1027 28.49 8.56 22.59
N LYS A 1028 29.04 8.38 21.39
CA LYS A 1028 29.11 9.42 20.34
C LYS A 1028 28.12 9.13 19.21
N ASN A 1029 27.72 10.16 18.48
CA ASN A 1029 26.98 9.98 17.23
C ASN A 1029 27.86 9.23 16.23
N THR A 1030 27.28 8.46 15.32
CA THR A 1030 28.05 7.82 14.23
C THR A 1030 28.12 8.68 12.96
N PHE A 1031 27.67 9.93 13.05
CA PHE A 1031 27.80 10.98 12.04
C PHE A 1031 28.39 12.26 12.66
N GLY A 1032 28.87 13.18 11.81
CA GLY A 1032 29.54 14.43 12.23
C GLY A 1032 31.08 14.32 12.25
N GLU A 1033 31.76 15.38 12.69
CA GLU A 1033 33.24 15.44 12.68
C GLU A 1033 33.89 14.50 13.72
N ASP A 1034 33.30 14.41 14.92
CA ASP A 1034 33.77 13.55 16.02
C ASP A 1034 33.04 12.20 16.07
N SER A 1035 32.66 11.64 14.91
CA SER A 1035 31.79 10.46 14.86
C SER A 1035 32.48 9.15 15.27
N ALA A 1036 31.74 8.28 15.96
CA ALA A 1036 32.18 6.91 16.21
C ALA A 1036 32.04 6.06 14.94
N LYS A 1037 33.05 5.23 14.64
CA LYS A 1037 33.11 4.44 13.40
C LYS A 1037 33.34 2.96 13.66
N PRO A 1038 32.88 2.05 12.78
CA PRO A 1038 33.21 0.63 12.87
C PRO A 1038 34.73 0.38 12.88
N VAL A 1039 35.21 -0.35 13.87
CA VAL A 1039 36.64 -0.72 14.00
C VAL A 1039 36.88 -2.23 14.19
N ARG A 1040 35.83 -2.97 14.56
CA ARG A 1040 35.89 -4.40 14.82
C ARG A 1040 34.54 -5.04 14.58
N TYR A 1041 34.57 -6.25 14.03
CA TYR A 1041 33.40 -7.05 13.77
C TYR A 1041 33.55 -8.45 14.38
N LEU A 1042 32.43 -9.02 14.86
CA LEU A 1042 32.34 -10.40 15.31
C LEU A 1042 31.18 -11.10 14.60
N LEU A 1043 31.50 -12.14 13.81
CA LEU A 1043 30.51 -12.88 13.02
C LEU A 1043 30.17 -14.21 13.72
N ASN A 1044 28.89 -14.44 14.00
CA ASN A 1044 28.38 -15.63 14.72
C ASN A 1044 29.20 -16.01 15.97
N GLU A 1045 29.73 -15.02 16.72
CA GLU A 1045 30.55 -15.23 17.93
C GLU A 1045 31.90 -15.96 17.72
N ASN A 1046 32.27 -16.31 16.49
CA ASN A 1046 33.44 -17.17 16.21
C ASN A 1046 34.55 -16.48 15.41
N LEU A 1047 34.21 -15.53 14.55
CA LEU A 1047 35.18 -14.85 13.69
C LEU A 1047 35.29 -13.38 14.09
N ASP A 1048 36.37 -13.06 14.79
CA ASP A 1048 36.72 -11.71 15.26
C ASP A 1048 37.69 -11.05 14.29
N VAL A 1049 37.27 -9.93 13.68
CA VAL A 1049 38.04 -9.21 12.66
C VAL A 1049 38.17 -7.76 13.10
N ARG A 1050 39.41 -7.29 13.26
CA ARG A 1050 39.71 -5.88 13.50
C ARG A 1050 40.01 -5.18 12.18
N ALA A 1051 38.94 -4.67 11.57
CA ALA A 1051 38.97 -3.88 10.34
C ALA A 1051 37.72 -3.00 10.30
N ASP A 1052 37.78 -1.94 9.50
CA ASP A 1052 36.65 -1.10 9.12
C ASP A 1052 35.80 -1.72 7.99
N GLU A 1053 36.39 -2.63 7.20
CA GLU A 1053 35.71 -3.39 6.16
C GLU A 1053 36.25 -4.82 5.97
N PHE A 1054 35.49 -5.65 5.26
CA PHE A 1054 35.86 -7.01 4.87
C PHE A 1054 36.07 -7.11 3.38
N GLU A 1055 36.95 -8.03 2.96
CA GLU A 1055 37.23 -8.29 1.56
C GLU A 1055 36.95 -9.75 1.17
N GLY A 1056 36.60 -9.97 -0.09
CA GLY A 1056 36.53 -11.30 -0.69
C GLY A 1056 35.43 -12.19 -0.10
N GLN A 1057 35.79 -13.39 0.36
CA GLN A 1057 34.82 -14.43 0.72
C GLN A 1057 33.91 -14.05 1.88
N ILE A 1058 34.41 -13.28 2.86
CA ILE A 1058 33.60 -12.86 4.02
C ILE A 1058 32.45 -11.95 3.57
N ALA A 1059 32.73 -10.97 2.71
CA ALA A 1059 31.71 -10.09 2.13
C ALA A 1059 30.66 -10.88 1.35
N GLN A 1060 31.10 -11.87 0.55
CA GLN A 1060 30.17 -12.76 -0.17
C GLN A 1060 29.32 -13.60 0.77
N ASP A 1061 29.89 -14.11 1.86
CA ASP A 1061 29.18 -14.94 2.83
C ASP A 1061 28.14 -14.14 3.63
N ILE A 1062 28.43 -12.87 3.96
CA ILE A 1062 27.46 -11.94 4.53
C ILE A 1062 26.33 -11.67 3.54
N ARG A 1063 26.66 -11.32 2.28
CA ARG A 1063 25.66 -11.08 1.22
C ARG A 1063 24.75 -12.29 1.01
N ASN A 1064 25.31 -13.49 1.06
CA ASN A 1064 24.60 -14.76 0.91
C ASN A 1064 23.98 -15.27 2.23
N ARG A 1065 23.97 -14.46 3.29
CA ARG A 1065 23.32 -14.75 4.58
C ARG A 1065 23.81 -16.04 5.24
N LYS A 1066 25.11 -16.37 5.09
CA LYS A 1066 25.72 -17.51 5.78
C LYS A 1066 25.94 -17.25 7.28
N TYR A 1067 25.89 -15.99 7.69
CA TYR A 1067 25.92 -15.58 9.09
C TYR A 1067 24.51 -15.27 9.59
N SER A 1068 24.26 -15.55 10.87
CA SER A 1068 23.00 -15.25 11.56
C SER A 1068 23.09 -14.02 12.46
N ARG A 1069 24.31 -13.62 12.84
CA ARG A 1069 24.59 -12.48 13.70
C ARG A 1069 25.91 -11.79 13.31
N VAL A 1070 25.91 -10.46 13.35
CA VAL A 1070 27.05 -9.57 13.11
C VAL A 1070 27.08 -8.54 14.24
N ASP A 1071 28.09 -8.59 15.11
CA ASP A 1071 28.34 -7.54 16.10
C ASP A 1071 29.43 -6.59 15.59
N VAL A 1072 29.26 -5.29 15.81
CA VAL A 1072 30.14 -4.22 15.31
C VAL A 1072 30.48 -3.28 16.44
N TRP A 1073 31.76 -3.06 16.72
CA TRP A 1073 32.20 -2.09 17.72
C TRP A 1073 32.52 -0.76 17.06
N LEU A 1074 32.04 0.31 17.71
CA LEU A 1074 32.19 1.70 17.29
C LEU A 1074 33.14 2.43 18.27
N GLU A 1075 34.15 3.13 17.74
CA GLU A 1075 35.13 3.93 18.51
C GLU A 1075 35.25 5.36 17.99
#